data_AF-A0A0G0K656-F1
#
_entry.id   AF-A0A0G0K656-F1
#
_cell.length_a   1.000
_cell.length_b   1.000
_cell.length_c   1.000
_cell.angle_alpha   90.00
_cell.angle_beta   90.00
_cell.angle_gamma   90.00
#
_symmetry.space_group_name_H-M   'P 1'
#
loop_
_entity.id
_entity.type
_entity.pdbx_description
1 polymer ?
#
loop_
_entity_poly.entity_id
_entity_poly.type
_entity_poly.pdbx_seq_one_letter_code
_entity_poly.pdbx_strand_id
1 'polypeptide(L)'
;TQKVHGIKKNYPSASIVFLPPIIIELEGLSHKMLFKLGDSIYPYIFFKSALEVIKKAQISLKYYSNSTLFITRKLHSSELRNLGMMDTSKVTKANTFPISEINNKENIAINLIDYKKYIGRKTRMNDENNSRGNIFTRRLRPAQNLKNKIFSKPAINRSEEKSNNFKLSTKDRKRGIRKRLLSLLISLFAIGLAPMLLMFFGSAALIFGNSTLLNGNVYFSKKLFSAAEKNFYLSKSVSNFIFNSSKLSFPFKSIYSISGVLEEAANVGQLNNDVLINILNLVKQNYYLETFESNLKVDLGEIETNINFIQAGVDNLSGSQQLYFKKVVAIEDISNIKKDLSYISLLANEAGNLLGKEKTANYLILIQDENELRPSGGKIKEAAILSLFKGKVVNYNKLELKVLEENFKGFIQSPESYKKNLGSEKWKISEGNWNVDFTISANNIAKFISTTEKINLNGVIALNVGQLADLTKNTPTPNANLFEYVANILAINNDQEVIRNIFILFNMLEEKNIVVHSTNPNALDALNKLKWSGSIYDDECADCYKDFFYQVIANLGSYDMQQIRIENDMEVLLQEDIIKRKLTTFISNEGSKAYKAYVRIIVPAEVGLGLGKVKNRTGETNFILETYPILGKKEAGFLVEVVPGETKAFILDWESGSDIVLSKSNAYSLYVQKQPGLKSLPFNLKIKTGQIGENVQTMNLSLTQEGYYVYNTTLSRDFISRIFWQTWQN
;
A
#
# COMPACT_ATOMS: atom_id res chain seq x y z
N THR A 1 22.69 50.52 -26.63
CA THR A 1 22.69 51.66 -27.59
C THR A 1 22.43 51.12 -28.99
N GLN A 2 21.59 51.80 -29.79
CA GLN A 2 21.32 51.71 -31.26
C GLN A 2 21.48 50.35 -31.99
N LYS A 3 20.44 49.71 -32.57
CA LYS A 3 19.63 50.00 -33.80
C LYS A 3 20.36 49.94 -35.17
N VAL A 4 19.85 49.03 -36.05
CA VAL A 4 19.76 49.08 -37.55
C VAL A 4 21.09 48.88 -38.32
N HIS A 5 21.21 48.22 -39.49
CA HIS A 5 20.35 47.44 -40.43
C HIS A 5 20.78 45.93 -40.46
N GLY A 6 20.34 44.97 -41.31
CA GLY A 6 19.34 44.92 -42.40
C GLY A 6 19.89 44.54 -43.80
N ILE A 7 19.77 43.27 -44.26
CA ILE A 7 19.75 42.84 -45.69
C ILE A 7 19.11 41.43 -45.79
N LYS A 8 18.26 41.21 -46.81
CA LYS A 8 17.64 39.90 -47.15
C LYS A 8 18.44 39.16 -48.23
N LYS A 9 18.48 37.83 -48.20
CA LYS A 9 18.38 36.96 -49.40
C LYS A 9 17.95 35.53 -49.03
N ASN A 10 17.23 34.87 -49.95
CA ASN A 10 16.44 33.66 -49.70
C ASN A 10 17.18 32.34 -50.00
N TYR A 11 16.62 31.27 -49.43
CA TYR A 11 16.60 29.82 -49.82
C TYR A 11 17.20 28.85 -48.79
N PRO A 12 16.69 27.59 -48.71
CA PRO A 12 16.21 27.08 -47.43
C PRO A 12 17.19 26.12 -46.76
N SER A 13 17.61 26.45 -45.55
CA SER A 13 18.24 25.51 -44.63
C SER A 13 17.17 24.68 -43.92
N ALA A 14 17.16 23.37 -44.15
CA ALA A 14 16.40 22.44 -43.34
C ALA A 14 17.04 22.34 -41.94
N SER A 15 16.45 23.03 -40.96
CA SER A 15 16.91 23.00 -39.57
C SER A 15 16.03 22.06 -38.75
N ILE A 16 16.68 21.04 -38.17
CA ILE A 16 16.08 20.12 -37.20
C ILE A 16 15.70 20.93 -35.96
N VAL A 17 14.42 20.88 -35.57
CA VAL A 17 13.93 21.46 -34.30
C VAL A 17 13.08 20.40 -33.60
N PHE A 18 13.47 20.04 -32.38
CA PHE A 18 12.69 19.18 -31.50
C PHE A 18 11.41 19.91 -31.06
N LEU A 19 10.26 19.24 -31.15
CA LEU A 19 9.02 19.70 -30.53
C LEU A 19 8.81 18.99 -29.18
N PRO A 20 8.52 19.73 -28.09
CA PRO A 20 8.14 19.14 -26.81
C PRO A 20 6.68 18.66 -26.83
N PRO A 21 6.29 17.74 -25.94
CA PRO A 21 4.91 17.28 -25.82
C PRO A 21 4.04 18.32 -25.10
N ILE A 22 2.79 18.44 -25.56
CA ILE A 22 1.72 19.17 -24.87
C ILE A 22 0.78 18.14 -24.27
N ILE A 23 0.31 18.39 -23.05
CA ILE A 23 -0.69 17.56 -22.35
C ILE A 23 -2.08 18.21 -22.55
N ILE A 24 -3.14 17.41 -22.56
CA ILE A 24 -4.54 17.85 -22.65
C ILE A 24 -5.29 17.32 -21.42
N GLU A 25 -5.97 18.22 -20.68
CA GLU A 25 -7.16 17.88 -19.88
C GLU A 25 -8.38 18.41 -20.66
N LEU A 26 -9.31 17.57 -21.11
CA LEU A 26 -10.38 16.89 -20.36
C LEU A 26 -11.54 17.82 -19.99
N GLU A 27 -12.67 17.65 -20.68
CA GLU A 27 -14.00 17.69 -20.06
C GLU A 27 -15.01 16.94 -20.94
N GLY A 28 -15.97 16.23 -20.34
CA GLY A 28 -16.97 15.46 -21.10
C GLY A 28 -17.44 14.11 -20.53
N LEU A 29 -17.21 13.81 -19.24
CA LEU A 29 -17.90 12.70 -18.55
C LEU A 29 -18.68 13.23 -17.34
N SER A 30 -19.89 12.70 -17.16
CA SER A 30 -20.98 13.44 -16.52
C SER A 30 -20.96 13.44 -15.00
N HIS A 31 -21.39 14.57 -14.43
CA HIS A 31 -21.48 14.89 -12.99
C HIS A 31 -22.53 14.08 -12.19
N LYS A 32 -22.79 12.82 -12.57
CA LYS A 32 -23.70 11.91 -11.86
C LYS A 32 -23.09 10.57 -11.41
N MET A 33 -21.79 10.37 -11.62
CA MET A 33 -21.05 9.19 -11.16
C MET A 33 -20.08 9.47 -9.99
N LEU A 34 -20.01 10.73 -9.51
CA LEU A 34 -19.00 11.21 -8.54
C LEU A 34 -19.53 11.53 -7.13
N PHE A 35 -20.77 11.14 -6.80
CA PHE A 35 -21.37 11.41 -5.47
C PHE A 35 -22.02 10.19 -4.78
N LYS A 36 -21.51 9.00 -5.09
CA LYS A 36 -21.71 7.78 -4.27
C LYS A 36 -20.42 6.97 -4.24
N LEU A 37 -19.45 7.45 -3.46
CA LEU A 37 -18.31 6.73 -2.86
C LEU A 37 -17.55 7.69 -1.93
N GLY A 38 -18.31 8.37 -1.07
CA GLY A 38 -17.79 8.88 0.19
C GLY A 38 -17.93 7.77 1.24
N ASP A 39 -16.97 7.71 2.15
CA ASP A 39 -16.89 6.86 3.35
C ASP A 39 -16.52 5.37 3.19
N SER A 40 -15.53 4.97 4.00
CA SER A 40 -15.03 3.60 4.30
C SER A 40 -14.25 2.83 3.21
N ILE A 41 -12.92 3.03 3.17
CA ILE A 41 -11.88 2.01 3.52
C ILE A 41 -10.47 2.54 3.19
N TYR A 42 -9.52 2.34 4.11
CA TYR A 42 -8.09 2.65 3.92
C TYR A 42 -7.36 1.60 3.09
N PRO A 43 -6.35 2.00 2.30
CA PRO A 43 -5.17 1.17 2.11
C PRO A 43 -3.86 1.98 2.20
N TYR A 44 -2.99 1.66 3.15
CA TYR A 44 -1.63 2.20 3.21
C TYR A 44 -0.61 1.17 3.70
N ILE A 45 0.00 0.48 2.73
CA ILE A 45 1.31 0.89 2.25
C ILE A 45 1.11 1.22 0.75
N PHE A 46 1.86 2.16 0.17
CA PHE A 46 1.93 2.51 -1.28
C PHE A 46 1.18 3.73 -1.87
N PHE A 47 0.38 4.53 -1.14
CA PHE A 47 -0.47 5.55 -1.80
C PHE A 47 -0.21 7.05 -1.52
N LYS A 48 0.90 7.44 -0.87
CA LYS A 48 1.16 8.87 -0.56
C LYS A 48 1.51 9.72 -1.78
N SER A 49 1.95 9.10 -2.88
CA SER A 49 2.50 9.80 -4.05
C SER A 49 1.59 9.84 -5.28
N ALA A 50 0.46 9.13 -5.32
CA ALA A 50 -0.44 9.14 -6.49
C ALA A 50 -1.29 10.43 -6.57
N LEU A 51 -1.93 10.83 -5.46
CA LEU A 51 -2.90 11.94 -5.46
C LEU A 51 -2.22 13.33 -5.47
N GLU A 52 -1.05 13.45 -4.82
CA GLU A 52 -0.22 14.66 -4.87
C GLU A 52 0.43 14.85 -6.24
N VAL A 53 0.81 13.76 -6.94
CA VAL A 53 1.32 13.84 -8.32
C VAL A 53 0.20 14.23 -9.29
N ILE A 54 -1.04 13.78 -9.11
CA ILE A 54 -2.17 14.25 -9.92
C ILE A 54 -2.41 15.76 -9.70
N LYS A 55 -2.44 16.24 -8.45
CA LYS A 55 -2.59 17.68 -8.15
C LYS A 55 -1.42 18.54 -8.63
N LYS A 56 -0.18 18.06 -8.57
CA LYS A 56 1.00 18.78 -9.09
C LYS A 56 1.12 18.69 -10.62
N ALA A 57 0.64 17.61 -11.24
CA ALA A 57 0.56 17.48 -12.70
C ALA A 57 -0.37 18.53 -13.33
N GLN A 58 -1.50 18.83 -12.69
CA GLN A 58 -2.43 19.88 -13.15
C GLN A 58 -1.82 21.30 -13.15
N ILE A 59 -0.86 21.58 -12.27
CA ILE A 59 -0.17 22.89 -12.24
C ILE A 59 0.88 22.98 -13.37
N SER A 60 1.57 21.87 -13.68
CA SER A 60 2.57 21.80 -14.77
C SER A 60 1.99 21.78 -16.19
N LEU A 61 0.65 21.84 -16.32
CA LEU A 61 -0.10 21.62 -17.56
C LEU A 61 -0.52 22.92 -18.27
N LYS A 62 -0.30 24.08 -17.64
CA LYS A 62 -1.00 25.34 -17.99
C LYS A 62 -0.33 26.21 -19.08
N TYR A 63 0.58 25.65 -19.89
CA TYR A 63 1.17 26.35 -21.04
C TYR A 63 1.19 25.47 -22.29
N TYR A 64 0.55 25.98 -23.36
CA TYR A 64 0.16 25.28 -24.60
C TYR A 64 -0.93 24.20 -24.35
N SER A 65 -1.98 24.04 -25.17
CA SER A 65 -2.21 24.39 -26.58
C SER A 65 -3.41 25.31 -26.87
N ASN A 66 -3.30 26.17 -27.89
CA ASN A 66 -4.44 26.83 -28.53
C ASN A 66 -4.96 26.04 -29.75
N SER A 67 -6.15 25.46 -29.60
CA SER A 67 -7.29 25.45 -30.54
C SER A 67 -7.11 25.23 -32.06
N THR A 68 -7.79 24.19 -32.58
CA THR A 68 -8.80 24.33 -33.67
C THR A 68 -9.81 23.17 -33.58
N LEU A 69 -11.12 23.46 -33.53
CA LEU A 69 -12.19 22.45 -33.45
C LEU A 69 -12.89 22.30 -34.82
N PHE A 70 -12.93 21.09 -35.38
CA PHE A 70 -13.72 20.80 -36.59
C PHE A 70 -15.14 20.38 -36.20
N ILE A 71 -16.13 21.22 -36.53
CA ILE A 71 -17.55 20.91 -36.34
C ILE A 71 -18.11 20.38 -37.67
N THR A 72 -18.46 19.10 -37.72
CA THR A 72 -18.91 18.41 -38.95
C THR A 72 -20.42 18.53 -39.24
N ARG A 73 -21.19 19.23 -38.38
CA ARG A 73 -22.61 19.58 -38.62
C ARG A 73 -22.92 20.99 -38.13
N LYS A 74 -23.89 21.67 -38.75
CA LYS A 74 -24.34 22.98 -38.30
C LYS A 74 -25.17 22.84 -37.01
N LEU A 75 -24.80 23.55 -35.95
CA LEU A 75 -25.56 23.61 -34.70
C LEU A 75 -26.72 24.61 -34.80
N HIS A 76 -27.85 24.30 -34.16
CA HIS A 76 -29.02 25.16 -34.11
C HIS A 76 -28.94 26.20 -32.98
N SER A 77 -29.68 27.30 -33.15
CA SER A 77 -29.79 28.43 -32.20
C SER A 77 -30.54 28.10 -30.89
N SER A 78 -30.97 26.85 -30.71
CA SER A 78 -31.40 26.25 -29.45
C SER A 78 -30.23 25.58 -28.72
N GLU A 79 -29.40 24.81 -29.43
CA GLU A 79 -28.20 24.16 -28.89
C GLU A 79 -27.19 25.19 -28.35
N LEU A 80 -26.99 26.30 -29.08
CA LEU A 80 -26.12 27.41 -28.66
C LEU A 80 -26.61 28.13 -27.39
N ARG A 81 -27.93 28.15 -27.12
CA ARG A 81 -28.49 28.76 -25.91
C ARG A 81 -28.33 27.91 -24.66
N ASN A 82 -28.31 26.58 -24.82
CA ASN A 82 -28.04 25.65 -23.71
C ASN A 82 -26.56 25.63 -23.29
N LEU A 83 -25.65 26.24 -24.06
CA LEU A 83 -24.21 26.32 -23.80
C LEU A 83 -23.78 27.65 -23.16
N GLY A 84 -24.71 28.53 -22.77
CA GLY A 84 -24.42 29.73 -21.98
C GLY A 84 -23.66 30.85 -22.70
N MET A 85 -23.42 30.74 -24.02
CA MET A 85 -22.64 31.72 -24.78
C MET A 85 -23.48 32.93 -25.22
N MET A 86 -23.46 34.01 -24.43
CA MET A 86 -23.91 35.35 -24.85
C MET A 86 -22.78 36.15 -25.52
N ASP A 87 -22.58 35.93 -26.82
CA ASP A 87 -22.31 36.96 -27.84
C ASP A 87 -22.07 36.25 -29.19
N THR A 88 -22.88 36.56 -30.21
CA THR A 88 -22.84 35.94 -31.54
C THR A 88 -22.12 36.77 -32.60
N SER A 89 -21.45 37.86 -32.21
CA SER A 89 -20.91 38.90 -33.12
C SER A 89 -19.72 38.51 -34.01
N LYS A 90 -19.12 37.31 -33.88
CA LYS A 90 -17.83 36.96 -34.54
C LYS A 90 -17.77 35.63 -35.31
N VAL A 91 -18.86 35.21 -35.96
CA VAL A 91 -18.83 34.07 -36.90
C VAL A 91 -19.11 34.52 -38.34
N THR A 92 -18.05 34.93 -39.06
CA THR A 92 -18.11 35.20 -40.51
C THR A 92 -17.90 33.93 -41.33
N LYS A 93 -18.59 33.88 -42.48
CA LYS A 93 -18.74 32.69 -43.34
C LYS A 93 -17.43 32.27 -44.01
N ALA A 94 -17.23 30.95 -44.14
CA ALA A 94 -16.35 30.35 -45.15
C ALA A 94 -17.11 29.25 -45.91
N ASN A 95 -16.95 29.24 -47.22
CA ASN A 95 -17.86 28.66 -48.22
C ASN A 95 -18.05 27.14 -48.19
N THR A 96 -19.28 26.72 -48.53
CA THR A 96 -19.74 25.36 -48.81
C THR A 96 -19.35 24.86 -50.20
N PHE A 97 -19.16 23.55 -50.37
CA PHE A 97 -19.48 22.77 -51.59
C PHE A 97 -19.72 21.28 -51.20
N PRO A 98 -20.39 20.45 -52.03
CA PRO A 98 -21.55 19.70 -51.52
C PRO A 98 -21.34 18.17 -51.48
N ILE A 99 -22.18 17.51 -50.68
CA ILE A 99 -22.54 16.11 -50.90
C ILE A 99 -24.04 16.09 -51.19
N SER A 100 -24.40 15.61 -52.37
CA SER A 100 -25.77 15.37 -52.79
C SER A 100 -26.40 14.18 -52.05
N GLU A 101 -27.67 14.35 -51.69
CA GLU A 101 -28.77 13.36 -51.58
C GLU A 101 -28.41 11.88 -51.85
N ILE A 102 -28.84 10.91 -51.03
CA ILE A 102 -30.23 10.46 -50.80
C ILE A 102 -30.32 9.94 -49.33
N ASN A 103 -31.21 10.35 -48.43
CA ASN A 103 -32.69 10.48 -48.39
C ASN A 103 -33.49 9.15 -48.19
N ASN A 104 -33.74 8.84 -46.91
CA ASN A 104 -35.04 8.48 -46.30
C ASN A 104 -35.72 7.09 -46.44
N LYS A 105 -36.34 6.69 -45.30
CA LYS A 105 -37.48 5.74 -45.09
C LYS A 105 -37.20 4.24 -45.35
N GLU A 106 -37.83 3.27 -44.66
CA GLU A 106 -38.80 3.28 -43.54
C GLU A 106 -38.67 1.98 -42.69
N ASN A 107 -39.51 1.80 -41.66
CA ASN A 107 -39.46 0.70 -40.68
C ASN A 107 -39.66 -0.72 -41.27
N ILE A 108 -39.22 -1.78 -40.55
CA ILE A 108 -40.05 -2.91 -40.03
C ILE A 108 -39.20 -4.13 -39.57
N ALA A 109 -39.68 -4.79 -38.49
CA ALA A 109 -39.40 -6.16 -38.01
C ALA A 109 -37.95 -6.60 -37.71
N ILE A 110 -37.66 -6.77 -36.41
CA ILE A 110 -36.66 -7.75 -35.93
C ILE A 110 -37.26 -9.15 -36.11
N ASN A 111 -36.65 -10.00 -36.93
CA ASN A 111 -37.03 -11.41 -37.04
C ASN A 111 -35.77 -12.29 -36.94
N LEU A 112 -35.71 -13.13 -35.90
CA LEU A 112 -34.59 -13.99 -35.53
C LEU A 112 -34.68 -15.33 -36.27
N ILE A 113 -34.04 -15.49 -37.45
CA ILE A 113 -33.95 -16.80 -38.13
C ILE A 113 -32.55 -17.10 -38.69
N ASP A 114 -32.11 -18.32 -38.38
CA ASP A 114 -31.03 -19.18 -38.93
C ASP A 114 -29.57 -18.67 -38.98
N TYR A 115 -28.89 -18.94 -37.87
CA TYR A 115 -27.47 -19.34 -37.85
C TYR A 115 -27.30 -20.77 -38.42
N LYS A 116 -27.41 -20.97 -39.75
CA LYS A 116 -27.22 -22.29 -40.40
C LYS A 116 -26.47 -22.27 -41.75
N LYS A 117 -25.16 -22.51 -41.67
CA LYS A 117 -24.24 -23.18 -42.64
C LYS A 117 -22.82 -22.70 -42.31
N TYR A 118 -21.80 -23.52 -42.05
CA TYR A 118 -21.66 -24.98 -42.17
C TYR A 118 -20.77 -25.52 -41.05
N ILE A 119 -21.24 -26.53 -40.31
CA ILE A 119 -20.37 -27.61 -39.82
C ILE A 119 -20.90 -28.91 -40.42
N GLY A 120 -20.15 -29.47 -41.36
CA GLY A 120 -20.15 -30.92 -41.61
C GLY A 120 -18.97 -31.48 -40.84
N ARG A 121 -19.19 -32.11 -39.68
CA ARG A 121 -19.31 -33.59 -39.52
C ARG A 121 -18.03 -34.33 -39.94
N LYS A 122 -17.45 -35.20 -39.12
CA LYS A 122 -18.08 -36.04 -38.06
C LYS A 122 -17.34 -35.99 -36.72
N THR A 123 -18.13 -36.14 -35.66
CA THR A 123 -17.76 -36.38 -34.26
C THR A 123 -17.65 -37.88 -33.95
N ARG A 124 -16.84 -38.21 -32.93
CA ARG A 124 -16.98 -39.27 -31.89
C ARG A 124 -15.56 -39.56 -31.34
N MET A 125 -15.31 -39.90 -30.09
CA MET A 125 -16.01 -39.87 -28.79
C MET A 125 -14.99 -40.50 -27.82
N ASN A 126 -14.88 -39.98 -26.60
CA ASN A 126 -14.48 -40.69 -25.37
C ASN A 126 -13.13 -41.43 -25.23
N ASP A 127 -12.48 -41.08 -24.11
CA ASP A 127 -11.87 -41.94 -23.09
C ASP A 127 -10.58 -42.74 -23.33
N GLU A 128 -9.65 -42.47 -22.40
CA GLU A 128 -8.71 -43.38 -21.75
C GLU A 128 -7.54 -44.07 -22.48
N ASN A 129 -6.48 -44.22 -21.67
CA ASN A 129 -5.48 -45.29 -21.67
C ASN A 129 -4.39 -45.36 -22.75
N ASN A 130 -3.18 -45.05 -22.27
CA ASN A 130 -1.96 -45.87 -22.34
C ASN A 130 -1.26 -46.20 -23.68
N SER A 131 0.06 -45.99 -23.62
CA SER A 131 1.14 -46.87 -24.12
C SER A 131 1.80 -46.61 -25.50
N ARG A 132 3.13 -46.41 -25.39
CA ARG A 132 4.22 -47.00 -26.21
C ARG A 132 4.24 -46.81 -27.74
N GLY A 133 5.08 -45.86 -28.18
CA GLY A 133 6.42 -46.18 -28.72
C GLY A 133 6.60 -46.48 -30.23
N ASN A 134 7.76 -46.05 -30.76
CA ASN A 134 8.58 -46.71 -31.80
C ASN A 134 7.99 -46.86 -33.25
N ILE A 135 8.73 -46.97 -34.37
CA ILE A 135 10.12 -46.64 -34.78
C ILE A 135 10.19 -46.75 -36.34
N PHE A 136 10.96 -45.88 -37.02
CA PHE A 136 11.66 -46.07 -38.33
C PHE A 136 11.01 -46.42 -39.71
N THR A 137 11.82 -46.08 -40.74
CA THR A 137 11.91 -46.55 -42.15
C THR A 137 10.80 -46.15 -43.15
N ARG A 138 11.04 -45.65 -44.40
CA ARG A 138 12.13 -45.63 -45.43
C ARG A 138 11.91 -46.65 -46.58
N ARG A 139 12.13 -46.20 -47.84
CA ARG A 139 12.15 -46.91 -49.17
C ARG A 139 10.83 -46.88 -49.97
N LEU A 140 10.78 -47.01 -51.31
CA LEU A 140 11.59 -46.50 -52.46
C LEU A 140 10.97 -46.98 -53.81
N ARG A 141 10.74 -46.08 -54.80
CA ARG A 141 10.58 -46.37 -56.28
C ARG A 141 9.37 -47.26 -56.71
N PRO A 142 9.08 -47.51 -58.02
CA PRO A 142 9.75 -47.10 -59.29
C PRO A 142 8.84 -46.35 -60.31
N ALA A 143 9.27 -46.26 -61.58
CA ALA A 143 8.71 -45.43 -62.66
C ALA A 143 8.42 -46.22 -63.96
N GLN A 144 7.62 -45.66 -64.90
CA GLN A 144 7.63 -45.86 -66.37
C GLN A 144 6.63 -44.84 -67.00
N ASN A 145 6.97 -43.96 -67.96
CA ASN A 145 7.33 -44.09 -69.39
C ASN A 145 6.15 -44.37 -70.37
N LEU A 146 5.82 -43.39 -71.25
CA LEU A 146 5.13 -43.62 -72.53
C LEU A 146 5.37 -42.43 -73.52
N LYS A 147 5.27 -42.70 -74.82
CA LYS A 147 5.93 -41.93 -75.92
C LYS A 147 4.97 -41.19 -76.87
N ASN A 148 5.52 -40.14 -77.49
CA ASN A 148 5.31 -39.65 -78.87
C ASN A 148 3.93 -39.15 -79.37
N LYS A 149 3.95 -37.90 -79.89
CA LYS A 149 3.51 -37.63 -81.27
C LYS A 149 4.30 -36.45 -81.86
N ILE A 150 4.63 -36.53 -83.15
CA ILE A 150 5.45 -35.58 -83.94
C ILE A 150 4.53 -34.85 -84.93
N PHE A 151 4.75 -33.55 -85.20
CA PHE A 151 4.60 -32.99 -86.56
C PHE A 151 5.40 -31.69 -86.76
N SER A 152 6.05 -31.63 -87.94
CA SER A 152 6.71 -30.56 -88.70
C SER A 152 6.75 -29.09 -88.23
N LYS A 153 7.93 -28.47 -88.38
CA LYS A 153 8.14 -27.02 -88.59
C LYS A 153 7.66 -26.59 -90.00
N PRO A 154 7.55 -25.27 -90.25
CA PRO A 154 8.51 -24.69 -91.20
C PRO A 154 9.33 -23.54 -90.59
N ALA A 155 10.49 -23.25 -91.18
CA ALA A 155 11.34 -22.12 -90.81
C ALA A 155 11.31 -21.08 -91.94
N ILE A 156 11.37 -19.79 -91.59
CA ILE A 156 11.81 -18.71 -92.49
C ILE A 156 12.29 -17.50 -91.67
N ASN A 157 13.40 -16.93 -92.14
CA ASN A 157 14.01 -15.63 -91.86
C ASN A 157 14.42 -15.22 -90.44
N ARG A 158 15.73 -15.31 -90.22
CA ARG A 158 16.53 -14.36 -89.42
C ARG A 158 16.69 -13.07 -90.24
N SER A 159 16.24 -11.93 -89.72
CA SER A 159 16.77 -10.61 -90.09
C SER A 159 16.54 -9.59 -88.97
N GLU A 160 17.53 -8.73 -88.78
CA GLU A 160 17.56 -7.55 -87.90
C GLU A 160 17.51 -7.76 -86.38
N GLU A 161 18.68 -7.57 -85.76
CA GLU A 161 18.78 -7.12 -84.39
C GLU A 161 18.05 -5.78 -84.21
N LYS A 162 17.05 -5.74 -83.32
CA LYS A 162 16.76 -4.52 -82.56
C LYS A 162 17.14 -4.75 -81.11
N SER A 163 18.18 -4.03 -80.69
CA SER A 163 18.72 -4.04 -79.34
C SER A 163 17.72 -3.45 -78.35
N ASN A 164 16.70 -4.22 -77.98
CA ASN A 164 15.85 -3.93 -76.83
C ASN A 164 16.64 -4.21 -75.55
N ASN A 165 17.62 -3.35 -75.30
CA ASN A 165 18.20 -3.11 -73.99
C ASN A 165 17.05 -2.79 -73.04
N PHE A 166 16.58 -3.81 -72.31
CA PHE A 166 15.60 -3.67 -71.25
C PHE A 166 16.28 -2.97 -70.06
N LYS A 167 16.53 -1.66 -70.22
CA LYS A 167 16.95 -0.74 -69.16
C LYS A 167 15.81 -0.67 -68.16
N LEU A 168 15.77 -1.65 -67.27
CA LEU A 168 15.09 -1.58 -65.97
C LEU A 168 15.36 -0.20 -65.40
N SER A 169 14.33 0.64 -65.33
CA SER A 169 14.52 2.06 -65.04
C SER A 169 15.29 2.18 -63.73
N THR A 170 16.36 2.98 -63.74
CA THR A 170 17.18 3.19 -62.54
C THR A 170 16.35 3.82 -61.41
N LYS A 171 15.20 4.43 -61.74
CA LYS A 171 14.17 4.92 -60.83
C LYS A 171 13.48 3.79 -60.06
N ASP A 172 13.07 2.71 -60.72
CA ASP A 172 12.31 1.63 -60.10
C ASP A 172 13.19 0.71 -59.25
N ARG A 173 14.42 0.43 -59.70
CA ARG A 173 15.43 -0.26 -58.90
C ARG A 173 15.78 0.55 -57.64
N LYS A 174 15.94 1.88 -57.76
CA LYS A 174 16.11 2.79 -56.61
C LYS A 174 14.88 2.84 -55.69
N ARG A 175 13.65 2.75 -56.23
CA ARG A 175 12.41 2.75 -55.44
C ARG A 175 12.26 1.47 -54.61
N GLY A 176 12.64 0.31 -55.17
CA GLY A 176 12.72 -0.96 -54.44
C GLY A 176 13.80 -0.96 -53.34
N ILE A 177 14.99 -0.43 -53.63
CA ILE A 177 16.08 -0.30 -52.65
C ILE A 177 15.68 0.65 -51.51
N ARG A 178 15.04 1.79 -51.80
CA ARG A 178 14.50 2.70 -50.76
C ARG A 178 13.46 2.04 -49.87
N LYS A 179 12.54 1.23 -50.42
CA LYS A 179 11.58 0.45 -49.61
C LYS A 179 12.27 -0.56 -48.70
N ARG A 180 13.30 -1.26 -49.18
CA ARG A 180 14.10 -2.19 -48.35
C ARG A 180 14.88 -1.48 -47.25
N LEU A 181 15.52 -0.35 -47.56
CA LEU A 181 16.21 0.49 -46.56
C LEU A 181 15.24 1.04 -45.51
N LEU A 182 14.06 1.52 -45.92
CA LEU A 182 13.02 1.98 -45.00
C LEU A 182 12.51 0.84 -44.11
N SER A 183 12.28 -0.34 -44.67
CA SER A 183 11.90 -1.53 -43.89
C SER A 183 12.97 -1.91 -42.86
N LEU A 184 14.25 -1.82 -43.24
CA LEU A 184 15.38 -2.17 -42.38
C LEU A 184 15.60 -1.12 -41.27
N LEU A 185 15.37 0.16 -41.57
CA LEU A 185 15.31 1.23 -40.57
C LEU A 185 14.15 1.05 -39.59
N ILE A 186 12.94 0.69 -40.08
CA ILE A 186 11.78 0.40 -39.24
C ILE A 186 12.05 -0.81 -38.34
N SER A 187 12.69 -1.88 -38.85
CA SER A 187 13.03 -3.05 -38.03
C SER A 187 14.10 -2.74 -36.99
N LEU A 188 15.13 -1.94 -37.32
CA LEU A 188 16.13 -1.48 -36.36
C LEU A 188 15.52 -0.59 -35.28
N PHE A 189 14.59 0.30 -35.66
CA PHE A 189 13.86 1.14 -34.72
C PHE A 189 12.94 0.32 -33.80
N ALA A 190 12.25 -0.69 -34.34
CA ALA A 190 11.44 -1.61 -33.55
C ALA A 190 12.29 -2.44 -32.57
N ILE A 191 13.48 -2.90 -32.97
CA ILE A 191 14.44 -3.57 -32.08
C ILE A 191 14.93 -2.62 -30.98
N GLY A 192 15.21 -1.35 -31.32
CA GLY A 192 15.62 -0.33 -30.34
C GLY A 192 14.51 0.04 -29.34
N LEU A 193 13.24 0.00 -29.74
CA LEU A 193 12.09 0.24 -28.85
C LEU A 193 11.67 -1.00 -28.04
N ALA A 194 12.03 -2.22 -28.48
CA ALA A 194 11.54 -3.45 -27.86
C ALA A 194 11.81 -3.54 -26.34
N PRO A 195 13.00 -3.19 -25.80
CA PRO A 195 13.21 -3.18 -24.35
C PRO A 195 12.31 -2.21 -23.60
N MET A 196 12.06 -1.02 -24.16
CA MET A 196 11.20 -0.02 -23.52
C MET A 196 9.74 -0.49 -23.46
N LEU A 197 9.26 -1.15 -24.52
CA LEU A 197 7.93 -1.75 -24.56
C LEU A 197 7.79 -2.93 -23.58
N LEU A 198 8.80 -3.81 -23.53
CA LEU A 198 8.84 -4.92 -22.57
C LEU A 198 8.84 -4.41 -21.13
N MET A 199 9.68 -3.42 -20.80
CA MET A 199 9.70 -2.78 -19.49
C MET A 199 8.35 -2.14 -19.14
N PHE A 200 7.70 -1.46 -20.09
CA PHE A 200 6.35 -0.89 -19.90
C PHE A 200 5.29 -1.97 -19.59
N PHE A 201 5.23 -3.05 -20.37
CA PHE A 201 4.29 -4.14 -20.13
C PHE A 201 4.60 -4.89 -18.83
N GLY A 202 5.87 -5.06 -18.49
CA GLY A 202 6.30 -5.62 -17.20
C GLY A 202 5.85 -4.76 -16.02
N SER A 203 6.05 -3.45 -16.08
CA SER A 203 5.61 -2.52 -15.03
C SER A 203 4.09 -2.46 -14.90
N ALA A 204 3.35 -2.48 -16.01
CA ALA A 204 1.90 -2.59 -15.99
C ALA A 204 1.45 -3.90 -15.31
N ALA A 205 2.05 -5.05 -15.69
CA ALA A 205 1.73 -6.34 -15.10
C ALA A 205 2.06 -6.40 -13.59
N LEU A 206 3.16 -5.77 -13.14
CA LEU A 206 3.52 -5.68 -11.72
C LEU A 206 2.48 -4.86 -10.93
N ILE A 207 2.11 -3.67 -11.43
CA ILE A 207 1.11 -2.80 -10.80
C ILE A 207 -0.27 -3.47 -10.74
N PHE A 208 -0.71 -4.07 -11.85
CA PHE A 208 -1.97 -4.82 -11.89
C PHE A 208 -1.92 -6.09 -11.04
N GLY A 209 -0.77 -6.76 -10.92
CA GLY A 209 -0.55 -7.89 -10.02
C GLY A 209 -0.80 -7.50 -8.58
N ASN A 210 -0.18 -6.41 -8.11
CA ASN A 210 -0.37 -5.90 -6.76
C ASN A 210 -1.83 -5.50 -6.48
N SER A 211 -2.48 -4.77 -7.40
CA SER A 211 -3.90 -4.41 -7.27
C SER A 211 -4.82 -5.65 -7.26
N THR A 212 -4.51 -6.66 -8.07
CA THR A 212 -5.25 -7.93 -8.11
C THR A 212 -5.10 -8.72 -6.80
N LEU A 213 -3.91 -8.66 -6.19
CA LEU A 213 -3.62 -9.32 -4.92
C LEU A 213 -4.43 -8.72 -3.77
N LEU A 214 -4.47 -7.39 -3.66
CA LEU A 214 -5.26 -6.67 -2.65
C LEU A 214 -6.78 -6.95 -2.77
N ASN A 215 -7.25 -7.24 -3.98
CA ASN A 215 -8.62 -7.70 -4.25
C ASN A 215 -8.86 -9.20 -3.94
N GLY A 216 -7.87 -9.90 -3.37
CA GLY A 216 -7.96 -11.30 -2.95
C GLY A 216 -7.61 -12.35 -4.02
N ASN A 217 -7.44 -11.97 -5.29
CA ASN A 217 -7.25 -12.93 -6.38
C ASN A 217 -5.78 -13.37 -6.56
N VAL A 218 -5.27 -14.09 -5.56
CA VAL A 218 -3.88 -14.57 -5.47
C VAL A 218 -3.43 -15.35 -6.71
N TYR A 219 -4.26 -16.23 -7.27
CA TYR A 219 -3.87 -17.03 -8.45
C TYR A 219 -3.72 -16.21 -9.73
N PHE A 220 -4.54 -15.17 -9.94
CA PHE A 220 -4.38 -14.29 -11.10
C PHE A 220 -3.25 -13.28 -10.88
N SER A 221 -3.10 -12.77 -9.66
CA SER A 221 -1.97 -11.96 -9.23
C SER A 221 -0.63 -12.66 -9.51
N LYS A 222 -0.46 -13.93 -9.09
CA LYS A 222 0.77 -14.71 -9.37
C LYS A 222 1.07 -14.80 -10.87
N LYS A 223 0.05 -15.00 -11.72
CA LYS A 223 0.22 -15.01 -13.19
C LYS A 223 0.67 -13.66 -13.74
N LEU A 224 0.17 -12.55 -13.18
CA LEU A 224 0.59 -11.20 -13.55
C LEU A 224 2.04 -10.91 -13.12
N PHE A 225 2.45 -11.31 -11.91
CA PHE A 225 3.86 -11.21 -11.49
C PHE A 225 4.79 -12.09 -12.34
N SER A 226 4.38 -13.31 -12.71
CA SER A 226 5.14 -14.15 -13.66
C SER A 226 5.23 -13.55 -15.07
N ALA A 227 4.20 -12.82 -15.50
CA ALA A 227 4.24 -12.07 -16.76
C ALA A 227 5.17 -10.83 -16.64
N ALA A 228 5.20 -10.17 -15.48
CA ALA A 228 6.10 -9.05 -15.21
C ALA A 228 7.57 -9.49 -15.24
N GLU A 229 7.91 -10.53 -14.48
CA GLU A 229 9.23 -11.20 -14.44
C GLU A 229 9.76 -11.48 -15.85
N LYS A 230 9.01 -12.22 -16.67
CA LYS A 230 9.41 -12.56 -18.05
C LYS A 230 9.63 -11.34 -18.93
N ASN A 231 8.80 -10.31 -18.78
CA ASN A 231 8.96 -9.07 -19.54
C ASN A 231 10.23 -8.31 -19.11
N PHE A 232 10.54 -8.26 -17.81
CA PHE A 232 11.76 -7.64 -17.31
C PHE A 232 13.02 -8.44 -17.68
N TYR A 233 13.00 -9.77 -17.57
CA TYR A 233 14.06 -10.65 -18.04
C TYR A 233 14.35 -10.46 -19.54
N LEU A 234 13.31 -10.38 -20.38
CA LEU A 234 13.47 -10.11 -21.81
C LEU A 234 13.97 -8.68 -22.08
N SER A 235 13.46 -7.67 -21.37
CA SER A 235 13.93 -6.28 -21.46
C SER A 235 15.42 -6.16 -21.13
N LYS A 236 15.85 -6.78 -20.03
CA LYS A 236 17.25 -6.91 -19.58
C LYS A 236 18.09 -7.62 -20.64
N SER A 237 17.67 -8.78 -21.11
CA SER A 237 18.39 -9.59 -22.10
C SER A 237 18.58 -8.86 -23.44
N VAL A 238 17.54 -8.25 -24.00
CA VAL A 238 17.61 -7.51 -25.26
C VAL A 238 18.43 -6.23 -25.09
N SER A 239 18.30 -5.52 -23.96
CA SER A 239 19.14 -4.36 -23.65
C SER A 239 20.62 -4.73 -23.56
N ASN A 240 20.94 -5.85 -22.89
CA ASN A 240 22.30 -6.36 -22.78
C ASN A 240 22.89 -6.72 -24.15
N PHE A 241 22.11 -7.35 -25.02
CA PHE A 241 22.53 -7.62 -26.38
C PHE A 241 22.79 -6.32 -27.18
N ILE A 242 21.90 -5.34 -27.11
CA ILE A 242 22.04 -4.07 -27.85
C ILE A 242 23.27 -3.29 -27.39
N PHE A 243 23.46 -3.06 -26.07
CA PHE A 243 24.57 -2.20 -25.63
C PHE A 243 25.95 -2.84 -25.91
N ASN A 244 26.08 -4.16 -25.77
CA ASN A 244 27.33 -4.87 -26.08
C ASN A 244 27.62 -4.96 -27.58
N SER A 245 26.61 -5.18 -28.41
CA SER A 245 26.80 -5.36 -29.87
C SER A 245 27.00 -4.06 -30.64
N SER A 246 26.36 -2.96 -30.22
CA SER A 246 26.32 -1.71 -30.99
C SER A 246 27.21 -0.59 -30.45
N LYS A 247 27.88 -0.79 -29.30
CA LYS A 247 28.51 0.26 -28.47
C LYS A 247 27.54 1.36 -27.98
N LEU A 248 26.23 1.24 -28.25
CA LEU A 248 25.22 2.21 -27.87
C LEU A 248 24.80 2.00 -26.41
N SER A 249 25.60 2.56 -25.49
CA SER A 249 25.42 2.38 -24.05
C SER A 249 24.16 3.03 -23.50
N PHE A 250 23.78 4.21 -23.99
CA PHE A 250 22.57 4.92 -23.59
C PHE A 250 21.46 4.78 -24.66
N PRO A 251 20.19 4.51 -24.28
CA PRO A 251 19.67 4.29 -22.93
C PRO A 251 19.79 2.83 -22.45
N PHE A 252 20.29 1.90 -23.26
CA PHE A 252 20.18 0.46 -23.04
C PHE A 252 20.85 -0.06 -21.76
N LYS A 253 21.99 0.50 -21.33
CA LYS A 253 22.61 0.16 -20.03
C LYS A 253 21.70 0.51 -18.85
N SER A 254 20.97 1.63 -18.93
CA SER A 254 20.02 2.05 -17.91
C SER A 254 18.76 1.18 -17.91
N ILE A 255 18.28 0.75 -19.08
CA ILE A 255 17.16 -0.19 -19.19
C ILE A 255 17.56 -1.57 -18.65
N TYR A 256 18.78 -2.03 -18.97
CA TYR A 256 19.34 -3.27 -18.43
C TYR A 256 19.36 -3.28 -16.89
N SER A 257 19.95 -2.24 -16.26
CA SER A 257 20.07 -2.23 -14.81
C SER A 257 18.73 -2.16 -14.10
N ILE A 258 17.82 -1.28 -14.53
CA ILE A 258 16.51 -1.16 -13.89
C ILE A 258 15.60 -2.37 -14.15
N SER A 259 15.69 -2.99 -15.33
CA SER A 259 14.94 -4.23 -15.62
C SER A 259 15.38 -5.37 -14.72
N GLY A 260 16.69 -5.49 -14.42
CA GLY A 260 17.18 -6.49 -13.47
C GLY A 260 16.61 -6.31 -12.05
N VAL A 261 16.50 -5.08 -11.55
CA VAL A 261 15.90 -4.81 -10.23
C VAL A 261 14.39 -5.08 -10.23
N LEU A 262 13.69 -4.78 -11.33
CA LEU A 262 12.26 -5.01 -11.47
C LEU A 262 11.88 -6.49 -11.69
N GLU A 263 12.77 -7.27 -12.30
CA GLU A 263 12.70 -8.73 -12.38
C GLU A 263 12.69 -9.35 -10.98
N GLU A 264 13.62 -8.96 -10.10
CA GLU A 264 13.62 -9.44 -8.71
C GLU A 264 12.40 -8.96 -7.91
N ALA A 265 11.94 -7.73 -8.13
CA ALA A 265 10.70 -7.26 -7.52
C ALA A 265 9.47 -8.08 -7.96
N ALA A 266 9.45 -8.54 -9.23
CA ALA A 266 8.41 -9.45 -9.72
C ALA A 266 8.57 -10.88 -9.16
N ASN A 267 9.80 -11.36 -8.91
CA ASN A 267 10.07 -12.62 -8.20
C ASN A 267 9.53 -12.58 -6.77
N VAL A 268 9.84 -11.53 -6.00
CA VAL A 268 9.26 -11.30 -4.66
C VAL A 268 7.73 -11.26 -4.71
N GLY A 269 7.15 -10.64 -5.74
CA GLY A 269 5.72 -10.68 -6.01
C GLY A 269 5.17 -12.11 -6.17
N GLN A 270 5.84 -12.97 -6.93
CA GLN A 270 5.45 -14.38 -7.09
C GLN A 270 5.54 -15.16 -5.77
N LEU A 271 6.65 -15.02 -5.03
CA LEU A 271 6.87 -15.71 -3.75
C LEU A 271 5.87 -15.27 -2.67
N ASN A 272 5.53 -13.99 -2.59
CA ASN A 272 4.49 -13.50 -1.68
C ASN A 272 3.10 -14.11 -1.98
N ASN A 273 2.81 -14.38 -3.26
CA ASN A 273 1.59 -15.11 -3.62
C ASN A 273 1.66 -16.59 -3.17
N ASP A 274 2.84 -17.22 -3.19
CA ASP A 274 3.00 -18.60 -2.70
C ASP A 274 2.87 -18.69 -1.18
N VAL A 275 3.44 -17.76 -0.42
CA VAL A 275 3.19 -17.62 1.03
C VAL A 275 1.67 -17.53 1.31
N LEU A 276 0.95 -16.69 0.58
CA LEU A 276 -0.50 -16.52 0.73
C LEU A 276 -1.30 -17.77 0.32
N ILE A 277 -0.87 -18.49 -0.72
CA ILE A 277 -1.47 -19.79 -1.11
C ILE A 277 -1.19 -20.87 -0.06
N ASN A 278 0.01 -20.88 0.54
CA ASN A 278 0.38 -21.80 1.62
C ASN A 278 -0.47 -21.53 2.88
N ILE A 279 -0.67 -20.26 3.27
CA ILE A 279 -1.58 -19.87 4.36
C ILE A 279 -3.02 -20.30 4.05
N LEU A 280 -3.52 -20.02 2.84
CA LEU A 280 -4.86 -20.41 2.40
C LEU A 280 -5.09 -21.92 2.50
N ASN A 281 -4.12 -22.73 2.05
CA ASN A 281 -4.20 -24.18 2.13
C ASN A 281 -4.14 -24.70 3.57
N LEU A 282 -3.40 -24.05 4.48
CA LEU A 282 -3.43 -24.36 5.91
C LEU A 282 -4.81 -24.06 6.51
N VAL A 283 -5.35 -22.85 6.28
CA VAL A 283 -6.66 -22.42 6.79
C VAL A 283 -7.78 -23.36 6.31
N LYS A 284 -7.74 -23.76 5.04
CA LYS A 284 -8.65 -24.75 4.45
C LYS A 284 -8.39 -26.21 4.86
N GLN A 285 -7.39 -26.46 5.71
CA GLN A 285 -6.99 -27.78 6.18
C GLN A 285 -6.57 -28.76 5.06
N ASN A 286 -6.12 -28.23 3.92
CA ASN A 286 -5.59 -28.98 2.78
C ASN A 286 -4.13 -29.43 2.99
N TYR A 287 -3.43 -28.86 3.98
CA TYR A 287 -2.06 -29.21 4.34
C TYR A 287 -1.91 -29.72 5.77
N TYR A 288 -0.88 -30.55 5.95
CA TYR A 288 -0.27 -30.83 7.24
C TYR A 288 0.55 -29.61 7.69
N LEU A 289 0.54 -29.31 8.99
CA LEU A 289 1.23 -28.15 9.57
C LEU A 289 2.74 -28.20 9.30
N GLU A 290 3.32 -29.40 9.30
CA GLU A 290 4.72 -29.67 9.00
C GLU A 290 5.12 -29.24 7.58
N THR A 291 4.23 -29.43 6.59
CA THR A 291 4.44 -28.99 5.20
C THR A 291 4.35 -27.47 5.09
N PHE A 292 3.36 -26.86 5.77
CA PHE A 292 3.20 -25.41 5.81
C PHE A 292 4.44 -24.72 6.41
N GLU A 293 4.92 -25.20 7.56
CA GLU A 293 6.11 -24.66 8.25
C GLU A 293 7.37 -24.74 7.37
N SER A 294 7.57 -25.89 6.70
CA SER A 294 8.70 -26.07 5.79
C SER A 294 8.64 -25.12 4.59
N ASN A 295 7.48 -25.00 3.94
CA ASN A 295 7.32 -24.12 2.78
C ASN A 295 7.49 -22.65 3.19
N LEU A 296 6.82 -22.21 4.26
CA LEU A 296 6.89 -20.83 4.76
C LEU A 296 8.33 -20.39 5.05
N LYS A 297 9.15 -21.28 5.63
CA LYS A 297 10.56 -21.00 5.91
C LYS A 297 11.40 -20.86 4.64
N VAL A 298 11.13 -21.66 3.61
CA VAL A 298 11.82 -21.56 2.30
C VAL A 298 11.39 -20.27 1.59
N ASP A 299 10.08 -20.05 1.45
CA ASP A 299 9.51 -18.89 0.76
C ASP A 299 10.03 -17.57 1.37
N LEU A 300 10.03 -17.44 2.70
CA LEU A 300 10.52 -16.22 3.38
C LEU A 300 12.05 -16.04 3.24
N GLY A 301 12.83 -17.12 3.23
CA GLY A 301 14.27 -17.06 2.99
C GLY A 301 14.63 -16.63 1.56
N GLU A 302 13.85 -17.07 0.57
CA GLU A 302 13.97 -16.61 -0.82
C GLU A 302 13.54 -15.14 -0.96
N ILE A 303 12.46 -14.73 -0.29
CA ILE A 303 12.02 -13.32 -0.26
C ILE A 303 13.10 -12.42 0.36
N GLU A 304 13.72 -12.82 1.48
CA GLU A 304 14.79 -12.05 2.12
C GLU A 304 16.02 -11.93 1.20
N THR A 305 16.41 -13.04 0.57
CA THR A 305 17.50 -13.08 -0.40
C THR A 305 17.25 -12.12 -1.57
N ASN A 306 16.05 -12.15 -2.14
CA ASN A 306 15.69 -11.29 -3.27
C ASN A 306 15.56 -9.81 -2.87
N ILE A 307 15.09 -9.50 -1.65
CA ILE A 307 15.08 -8.12 -1.13
C ILE A 307 16.50 -7.58 -0.93
N ASN A 308 17.46 -8.40 -0.51
CA ASN A 308 18.87 -8.01 -0.46
C ASN A 308 19.43 -7.69 -1.84
N PHE A 309 19.10 -8.48 -2.87
CA PHE A 309 19.47 -8.18 -4.26
C PHE A 309 18.79 -6.92 -4.80
N ILE A 310 17.50 -6.69 -4.48
CA ILE A 310 16.78 -5.47 -4.84
C ILE A 310 17.45 -4.24 -4.21
N GLN A 311 17.79 -4.28 -2.91
CA GLN A 311 18.47 -3.18 -2.23
C GLN A 311 19.79 -2.83 -2.92
N ALA A 312 20.70 -3.81 -3.05
CA ALA A 312 21.99 -3.61 -3.72
C ALA A 312 21.83 -3.17 -5.18
N GLY A 313 20.76 -3.60 -5.86
CA GLY A 313 20.39 -3.13 -7.19
C GLY A 313 19.98 -1.66 -7.21
N VAL A 314 19.08 -1.25 -6.31
CA VAL A 314 18.55 0.13 -6.18
C VAL A 314 19.65 1.13 -5.81
N ASP A 315 20.60 0.75 -4.96
CA ASP A 315 21.74 1.60 -4.58
C ASP A 315 22.66 1.91 -5.79
N ASN A 316 22.70 1.02 -6.78
CA ASN A 316 23.43 1.19 -8.04
C ASN A 316 22.60 1.88 -9.15
N LEU A 317 21.34 2.25 -8.90
CA LEU A 317 20.51 2.99 -9.85
C LEU A 317 20.73 4.51 -9.74
N SER A 318 20.67 5.21 -10.88
CA SER A 318 20.63 6.68 -10.87
C SER A 318 19.31 7.21 -10.27
N GLY A 319 19.29 8.44 -9.74
CA GLY A 319 18.12 8.98 -9.03
C GLY A 319 16.80 8.97 -9.83
N SER A 320 16.83 9.09 -11.16
CA SER A 320 15.64 8.95 -12.01
C SER A 320 15.15 7.51 -12.13
N GLN A 321 16.07 6.54 -12.14
CA GLN A 321 15.76 5.11 -12.11
C GLN A 321 15.24 4.69 -10.72
N GLN A 322 15.83 5.20 -9.63
CA GLN A 322 15.30 5.02 -8.28
C GLN A 322 13.87 5.57 -8.18
N LEU A 323 13.61 6.79 -8.67
CA LEU A 323 12.25 7.35 -8.70
C LEU A 323 11.26 6.52 -9.53
N TYR A 324 11.70 5.93 -10.64
CA TYR A 324 10.87 5.01 -11.42
C TYR A 324 10.57 3.72 -10.66
N PHE A 325 11.59 3.09 -10.06
CA PHE A 325 11.44 1.91 -9.21
C PHE A 325 10.46 2.17 -8.06
N LYS A 326 10.65 3.27 -7.31
CA LYS A 326 9.76 3.72 -6.22
C LYS A 326 8.33 4.00 -6.70
N LYS A 327 8.10 4.30 -7.98
CA LYS A 327 6.74 4.47 -8.55
C LYS A 327 6.10 3.17 -9.03
N VAL A 328 6.89 2.25 -9.59
CA VAL A 328 6.39 0.97 -10.15
C VAL A 328 6.14 -0.05 -9.05
N VAL A 329 7.12 -0.23 -8.15
CA VAL A 329 7.04 -1.15 -7.01
C VAL A 329 6.37 -0.47 -5.79
N ALA A 330 6.21 0.85 -5.85
CA ALA A 330 5.60 1.72 -4.84
C ALA A 330 6.33 1.83 -3.48
N ILE A 331 7.40 1.06 -3.26
CA ILE A 331 8.20 1.07 -2.01
C ILE A 331 8.93 2.41 -1.82
N GLU A 332 8.71 3.05 -0.67
CA GLU A 332 9.42 4.27 -0.27
C GLU A 332 10.78 3.98 0.41
N ASP A 333 10.83 2.96 1.28
CA ASP A 333 12.02 2.51 2.02
C ASP A 333 12.06 0.98 2.14
N ILE A 334 13.10 0.36 1.56
CA ILE A 334 13.32 -1.09 1.57
C ILE A 334 13.90 -1.55 2.93
N SER A 335 14.58 -0.66 3.66
CA SER A 335 15.25 -0.98 4.94
C SER A 335 14.26 -1.44 5.99
N ASN A 336 13.10 -0.77 6.08
CA ASN A 336 12.04 -1.15 7.01
C ASN A 336 11.43 -2.49 6.61
N ILE A 337 11.15 -2.70 5.31
CA ILE A 337 10.63 -3.98 4.80
C ILE A 337 11.58 -5.14 5.16
N LYS A 338 12.89 -4.95 5.05
CA LYS A 338 13.87 -5.97 5.46
C LYS A 338 13.82 -6.24 6.98
N LYS A 339 13.71 -5.20 7.82
CA LYS A 339 13.56 -5.36 9.28
C LYS A 339 12.28 -6.13 9.61
N ASP A 340 11.14 -5.68 9.09
CA ASP A 340 9.82 -6.29 9.31
C ASP A 340 9.81 -7.74 8.84
N LEU A 341 10.39 -8.03 7.67
CA LEU A 341 10.54 -9.40 7.18
C LEU A 341 11.39 -10.27 8.11
N SER A 342 12.48 -9.76 8.68
CA SER A 342 13.30 -10.53 9.63
C SER A 342 12.53 -10.90 10.90
N TYR A 343 11.62 -10.02 11.35
CA TYR A 343 10.72 -10.29 12.47
C TYR A 343 9.58 -11.25 12.08
N ILE A 344 9.04 -11.13 10.86
CA ILE A 344 8.06 -12.09 10.31
C ILE A 344 8.69 -13.49 10.18
N SER A 345 9.94 -13.59 9.72
CA SER A 345 10.71 -14.85 9.68
C SER A 345 10.93 -15.43 11.07
N LEU A 346 11.14 -14.60 12.10
CA LEU A 346 11.21 -15.05 13.49
C LEU A 346 9.87 -15.63 13.98
N LEU A 347 8.74 -15.00 13.65
CA LEU A 347 7.40 -15.57 13.92
C LEU A 347 7.15 -16.87 13.13
N ALA A 348 7.56 -16.93 11.87
CA ALA A 348 7.37 -18.09 11.01
C ALA A 348 8.11 -19.33 11.53
N ASN A 349 9.31 -19.16 12.09
CA ASN A 349 10.05 -20.24 12.75
C ASN A 349 9.31 -20.81 13.99
N GLU A 350 8.49 -20.00 14.66
CA GLU A 350 7.64 -20.42 15.79
C GLU A 350 6.24 -20.90 15.37
N ALA A 351 5.88 -20.84 14.08
CA ALA A 351 4.52 -21.13 13.60
C ALA A 351 4.04 -22.53 14.00
N GLY A 352 4.91 -23.54 13.97
CA GLY A 352 4.59 -24.90 14.43
C GLY A 352 4.20 -24.94 15.92
N ASN A 353 4.93 -24.22 16.77
CA ASN A 353 4.63 -24.12 18.20
C ASN A 353 3.33 -23.34 18.44
N LEU A 354 3.16 -22.21 17.75
CA LEU A 354 1.98 -21.34 17.87
C LEU A 354 0.69 -22.03 17.38
N LEU A 355 0.79 -22.93 16.40
CA LEU A 355 -0.35 -23.66 15.81
C LEU A 355 -0.54 -25.07 16.40
N GLY A 356 0.19 -25.41 17.47
CA GLY A 356 -0.01 -26.62 18.25
C GLY A 356 0.43 -27.92 17.56
N LYS A 357 1.62 -27.93 16.94
CA LYS A 357 2.23 -29.08 16.24
C LYS A 357 2.35 -30.34 17.11
N GLU A 358 2.95 -30.20 18.30
CA GLU A 358 3.18 -31.31 19.23
C GLU A 358 2.10 -31.42 20.33
N LYS A 359 1.62 -30.27 20.82
CA LYS A 359 0.69 -30.14 21.93
C LYS A 359 -0.36 -29.10 21.59
N THR A 360 -1.56 -29.23 22.15
CA THR A 360 -2.63 -28.25 21.99
C THR A 360 -2.17 -26.86 22.45
N ALA A 361 -2.26 -25.87 21.57
CA ALA A 361 -1.97 -24.47 21.86
C ALA A 361 -3.27 -23.73 22.21
N ASN A 362 -3.37 -23.17 23.42
CA ASN A 362 -4.59 -22.50 23.89
C ASN A 362 -4.40 -20.98 23.90
N TYR A 363 -5.30 -20.25 23.25
CA TYR A 363 -5.31 -18.79 23.20
C TYR A 363 -6.52 -18.24 23.93
N LEU A 364 -6.30 -17.26 24.79
CA LEU A 364 -7.38 -16.46 25.34
C LEU A 364 -7.72 -15.34 24.35
N ILE A 365 -8.93 -15.37 23.80
CA ILE A 365 -9.45 -14.33 22.93
C ILE A 365 -10.30 -13.37 23.78
N LEU A 366 -9.98 -12.08 23.72
CA LEU A 366 -10.67 -11.01 24.43
C LEU A 366 -11.39 -10.10 23.43
N ILE A 367 -12.67 -9.86 23.65
CA ILE A 367 -13.48 -8.94 22.86
C ILE A 367 -13.66 -7.64 23.64
N GLN A 368 -13.38 -6.52 22.98
CA GLN A 368 -13.28 -5.21 23.60
C GLN A 368 -14.21 -4.18 22.95
N ASP A 369 -14.92 -3.43 23.77
CA ASP A 369 -15.80 -2.34 23.35
C ASP A 369 -15.06 -1.00 23.48
N GLU A 370 -14.61 -0.45 22.35
CA GLU A 370 -13.85 0.80 22.31
C GLU A 370 -14.65 2.04 22.75
N ASN A 371 -15.97 1.95 22.91
CA ASN A 371 -16.78 3.03 23.48
C ASN A 371 -16.47 3.20 24.98
N GLU A 372 -16.29 2.11 25.72
CA GLU A 372 -15.66 2.16 27.05
C GLU A 372 -14.12 2.09 26.90
N LEU A 373 -13.53 3.07 26.23
CA LEU A 373 -12.10 3.12 25.88
C LEU A 373 -11.17 2.77 27.07
N ARG A 374 -10.19 1.91 26.79
CA ARG A 374 -9.14 1.44 27.71
C ARG A 374 -7.78 1.46 27.00
N PRO A 375 -6.67 1.34 27.74
CA PRO A 375 -5.34 1.34 27.15
C PRO A 375 -5.11 0.37 25.99
N SER A 376 -5.53 -0.90 26.13
CA SER A 376 -5.39 -1.86 25.03
C SER A 376 -6.55 -1.85 24.02
N GLY A 377 -7.43 -0.85 24.12
CA GLY A 377 -8.48 -0.58 23.14
C GLY A 377 -9.80 -0.27 23.82
N GLY A 378 -10.59 -1.31 24.06
CA GLY A 378 -11.88 -1.19 24.74
C GLY A 378 -11.93 -1.95 26.06
N LYS A 379 -12.98 -1.73 26.83
CA LYS A 379 -13.29 -2.54 28.01
C LYS A 379 -13.62 -3.97 27.59
N ILE A 380 -13.11 -4.96 28.33
CA ILE A 380 -13.30 -6.37 28.00
C ILE A 380 -14.76 -6.76 28.29
N LYS A 381 -15.49 -7.18 27.23
CA LYS A 381 -16.91 -7.56 27.28
C LYS A 381 -17.14 -9.06 27.21
N GLU A 382 -16.35 -9.76 26.40
CA GLU A 382 -16.41 -11.21 26.27
C GLU A 382 -15.01 -11.80 26.25
N ALA A 383 -14.89 -13.06 26.68
CA ALA A 383 -13.67 -13.83 26.59
C ALA A 383 -13.99 -15.26 26.13
N ALA A 384 -13.05 -15.90 25.43
CA ALA A 384 -13.13 -17.31 25.06
C ALA A 384 -11.75 -17.95 25.00
N ILE A 385 -11.68 -19.26 25.21
CA ILE A 385 -10.48 -20.06 24.97
C ILE A 385 -10.62 -20.74 23.61
N LEU A 386 -9.67 -20.47 22.72
CA LEU A 386 -9.52 -21.13 21.43
C LEU A 386 -8.34 -22.11 21.51
N SER A 387 -8.59 -23.40 21.31
CA SER A 387 -7.55 -24.43 21.31
C SER A 387 -7.23 -24.88 19.89
N LEU A 388 -5.95 -24.80 19.51
CA LEU A 388 -5.41 -25.26 18.24
C LEU A 388 -4.60 -26.54 18.43
N PHE A 389 -4.77 -27.51 17.53
CA PHE A 389 -3.89 -28.68 17.43
C PHE A 389 -3.63 -28.99 15.95
N LYS A 390 -2.36 -29.10 15.58
CA LYS A 390 -1.89 -29.26 14.19
C LYS A 390 -2.52 -28.28 13.20
N GLY A 391 -2.63 -27.01 13.60
CA GLY A 391 -3.21 -25.94 12.78
C GLY A 391 -4.75 -25.93 12.72
N LYS A 392 -5.43 -26.87 13.39
CA LYS A 392 -6.90 -26.96 13.40
C LYS A 392 -7.47 -26.46 14.71
N VAL A 393 -8.59 -25.74 14.68
CA VAL A 393 -9.40 -25.47 15.87
C VAL A 393 -9.99 -26.80 16.35
N VAL A 394 -9.65 -27.21 17.57
CA VAL A 394 -10.12 -28.46 18.20
C VAL A 394 -11.02 -28.23 19.41
N ASN A 395 -10.98 -27.04 20.01
CA ASN A 395 -11.92 -26.62 21.04
C ASN A 395 -12.15 -25.12 20.96
N TYR A 396 -13.36 -24.70 21.31
CA TYR A 396 -13.74 -23.31 21.51
C TYR A 396 -14.67 -23.26 22.74
N ASN A 397 -14.25 -22.55 23.79
CA ASN A 397 -15.00 -22.42 25.03
C ASN A 397 -15.23 -20.95 25.38
N LYS A 398 -16.47 -20.47 25.35
CA LYS A 398 -16.82 -19.11 25.78
C LYS A 398 -16.77 -19.04 27.32
N LEU A 399 -16.14 -18.00 27.85
CA LEU A 399 -16.02 -17.80 29.29
C LEU A 399 -17.00 -16.73 29.79
N GLU A 400 -17.66 -17.00 30.91
CA GLU A 400 -18.47 -16.00 31.61
C GLU A 400 -17.61 -15.17 32.56
N LEU A 401 -17.31 -13.92 32.17
CA LEU A 401 -16.47 -13.01 32.96
C LEU A 401 -16.94 -12.85 34.41
N LYS A 402 -18.25 -12.84 34.64
CA LYS A 402 -18.82 -12.74 35.99
C LYS A 402 -18.51 -13.98 36.85
N VAL A 403 -18.68 -15.17 36.29
CA VAL A 403 -18.37 -16.45 36.96
C VAL A 403 -16.88 -16.55 37.28
N LEU A 404 -16.03 -16.11 36.35
CA LEU A 404 -14.58 -16.02 36.56
C LEU A 404 -14.22 -15.04 37.70
N GLU A 405 -14.83 -13.85 37.72
CA GLU A 405 -14.62 -12.83 38.78
C GLU A 405 -15.12 -13.31 40.15
N GLU A 406 -16.24 -14.06 40.22
CA GLU A 406 -16.78 -14.62 41.47
C GLU A 406 -15.97 -15.82 42.00
N ASN A 407 -15.42 -16.66 41.11
CA ASN A 407 -14.64 -17.85 41.49
C ASN A 407 -13.16 -17.57 41.80
N PHE A 408 -12.65 -16.37 41.50
CA PHE A 408 -11.25 -16.04 41.72
C PHE A 408 -10.93 -15.80 43.20
N LYS A 409 -10.26 -16.80 43.80
CA LYS A 409 -9.81 -16.78 45.21
C LYS A 409 -8.42 -16.16 45.40
N GLY A 410 -7.78 -15.70 44.33
CA GLY A 410 -6.46 -15.06 44.38
C GLY A 410 -6.54 -13.56 44.65
N PHE A 411 -5.37 -12.91 44.66
CA PHE A 411 -5.23 -11.47 44.61
C PHE A 411 -4.23 -11.12 43.51
N ILE A 412 -4.62 -10.24 42.59
CA ILE A 412 -3.70 -9.58 41.66
C ILE A 412 -3.71 -8.10 42.04
N GLN A 413 -2.55 -7.58 42.39
CA GLN A 413 -2.41 -6.17 42.79
C GLN A 413 -2.81 -5.29 41.60
N SER A 414 -3.86 -4.48 41.79
CA SER A 414 -4.24 -3.47 40.81
C SER A 414 -3.17 -2.37 40.76
N PRO A 415 -2.97 -1.72 39.59
CA PRO A 415 -2.18 -0.50 39.51
C PRO A 415 -2.69 0.55 40.50
N GLU A 416 -1.82 1.34 41.10
CA GLU A 416 -2.23 2.36 42.08
C GLU A 416 -3.24 3.35 41.48
N SER A 417 -3.01 3.76 40.23
CA SER A 417 -3.92 4.58 39.44
C SER A 417 -5.28 3.92 39.16
N TYR A 418 -5.39 2.59 39.15
CA TYR A 418 -6.69 1.90 39.08
C TYR A 418 -7.45 2.04 40.39
N LYS A 419 -6.80 1.72 41.52
CA LYS A 419 -7.40 1.78 42.86
C LYS A 419 -7.93 3.18 43.16
N LYS A 420 -7.14 4.21 42.82
CA LYS A 420 -7.51 5.62 43.02
C LYS A 420 -8.68 6.08 42.14
N ASN A 421 -8.65 5.77 40.84
CA ASN A 421 -9.59 6.35 39.88
C ASN A 421 -10.91 5.58 39.72
N LEU A 422 -10.94 4.27 40.04
CA LEU A 422 -12.15 3.44 39.98
C LEU A 422 -12.67 2.98 41.34
N GLY A 423 -12.00 3.35 42.45
CA GLY A 423 -12.47 3.12 43.81
C GLY A 423 -12.58 1.64 44.24
N SER A 424 -12.00 0.71 43.48
CA SER A 424 -12.05 -0.73 43.74
C SER A 424 -10.67 -1.28 44.08
N GLU A 425 -10.55 -1.89 45.26
CA GLU A 425 -9.35 -2.66 45.61
C GLU A 425 -9.28 -4.01 44.89
N LYS A 426 -10.44 -4.57 44.52
CA LYS A 426 -10.53 -5.80 43.73
C LYS A 426 -10.37 -5.47 42.25
N TRP A 427 -9.33 -6.00 41.62
CA TRP A 427 -9.14 -5.88 40.18
C TRP A 427 -10.05 -6.87 39.45
N LYS A 428 -10.91 -6.34 38.57
CA LYS A 428 -11.85 -7.12 37.75
C LYS A 428 -11.23 -7.49 36.40
N ILE A 429 -11.57 -8.66 35.85
CA ILE A 429 -11.08 -9.10 34.53
C ILE A 429 -11.56 -8.15 33.44
N SER A 430 -12.81 -7.70 33.55
CA SER A 430 -13.41 -6.68 32.69
C SER A 430 -12.60 -5.37 32.60
N GLU A 431 -11.73 -5.11 33.59
CA GLU A 431 -10.81 -3.98 33.69
C GLU A 431 -9.33 -4.42 33.73
N GLY A 432 -9.03 -5.69 33.40
CA GLY A 432 -7.69 -6.28 33.44
C GLY A 432 -6.70 -5.64 32.47
N ASN A 433 -7.20 -4.86 31.51
CA ASN A 433 -6.42 -4.10 30.54
C ASN A 433 -6.12 -2.65 30.94
N TRP A 434 -6.02 -2.36 32.24
CA TRP A 434 -5.73 -1.02 32.76
C TRP A 434 -4.27 -0.54 32.56
N ASN A 435 -3.33 -1.46 32.31
CA ASN A 435 -1.94 -1.07 32.07
C ASN A 435 -1.78 -0.45 30.68
N VAL A 436 -0.94 0.58 30.56
CA VAL A 436 -0.63 1.24 29.27
C VAL A 436 0.14 0.34 28.29
N ASP A 437 0.83 -0.68 28.81
CA ASP A 437 1.45 -1.75 28.06
C ASP A 437 0.54 -2.99 28.05
N PHE A 438 0.12 -3.44 26.85
CA PHE A 438 -0.76 -4.59 26.75
C PHE A 438 -0.09 -5.91 27.17
N THR A 439 1.24 -6.07 27.05
CA THR A 439 1.92 -7.30 27.46
C THR A 439 1.85 -7.51 28.96
N ILE A 440 1.95 -6.44 29.76
CA ILE A 440 1.75 -6.50 31.21
C ILE A 440 0.31 -6.91 31.54
N SER A 441 -0.67 -6.30 30.88
CA SER A 441 -2.08 -6.64 31.09
C SER A 441 -2.43 -8.06 30.63
N ALA A 442 -1.93 -8.50 29.47
CA ALA A 442 -2.10 -9.84 28.94
C ALA A 442 -1.52 -10.91 29.87
N ASN A 443 -0.32 -10.69 30.43
CA ASN A 443 0.27 -11.61 31.41
C ASN A 443 -0.56 -11.70 32.71
N ASN A 444 -1.09 -10.58 33.21
CA ASN A 444 -1.93 -10.56 34.40
C ASN A 444 -3.27 -11.29 34.15
N ILE A 445 -3.93 -11.04 33.01
CA ILE A 445 -5.16 -11.73 32.61
C ILE A 445 -4.88 -13.23 32.37
N ALA A 446 -3.78 -13.59 31.70
CA ALA A 446 -3.43 -14.99 31.47
C ALA A 446 -3.20 -15.74 32.79
N LYS A 447 -2.52 -15.13 33.77
CA LYS A 447 -2.32 -15.67 35.11
C LYS A 447 -3.63 -15.81 35.89
N PHE A 448 -4.58 -14.89 35.70
CA PHE A 448 -5.93 -15.02 36.25
C PHE A 448 -6.61 -16.29 35.71
N ILE A 449 -6.73 -16.39 34.37
CA ILE A 449 -7.46 -17.47 33.70
C ILE A 449 -6.81 -18.84 33.94
N SER A 450 -5.49 -18.93 33.93
CA SER A 450 -4.80 -20.20 34.23
C SER A 450 -5.01 -20.66 35.68
N THR A 451 -5.25 -19.73 36.62
CA THR A 451 -5.57 -20.03 38.02
C THR A 451 -7.01 -20.53 38.18
N THR A 452 -7.99 -19.96 37.47
CA THR A 452 -9.40 -20.37 37.58
C THR A 452 -9.71 -21.63 36.77
N GLU A 453 -9.34 -21.63 35.48
CA GLU A 453 -9.69 -22.69 34.52
C GLU A 453 -8.71 -23.88 34.54
N LYS A 454 -7.55 -23.73 35.20
CA LYS A 454 -6.45 -24.71 35.20
C LYS A 454 -5.92 -25.05 33.79
N ILE A 455 -6.03 -24.09 32.86
CA ILE A 455 -5.57 -24.19 31.48
C ILE A 455 -4.29 -23.38 31.29
N ASN A 456 -3.26 -24.00 30.69
CA ASN A 456 -2.06 -23.30 30.26
C ASN A 456 -2.33 -22.57 28.93
N LEU A 457 -2.06 -21.27 28.90
CA LEU A 457 -2.24 -20.40 27.74
C LEU A 457 -0.93 -20.16 27.00
N ASN A 458 -0.98 -20.22 25.67
CA ASN A 458 0.09 -19.93 24.73
C ASN A 458 0.10 -18.45 24.29
N GLY A 459 -0.99 -17.73 24.54
CA GLY A 459 -1.11 -16.31 24.27
C GLY A 459 -2.46 -15.71 24.63
N VAL A 460 -2.55 -14.39 24.48
CA VAL A 460 -3.77 -13.58 24.63
C VAL A 460 -3.91 -12.71 23.39
N ILE A 461 -5.08 -12.71 22.76
CA ILE A 461 -5.41 -11.90 21.59
C ILE A 461 -6.58 -11.01 21.98
N ALA A 462 -6.42 -9.68 21.90
CA ALA A 462 -7.52 -8.75 22.11
C ALA A 462 -7.97 -8.14 20.77
N LEU A 463 -9.29 -8.05 20.56
CA LEU A 463 -9.91 -7.50 19.36
C LEU A 463 -10.97 -6.45 19.73
N ASN A 464 -10.93 -5.31 19.05
CA ASN A 464 -11.89 -4.21 19.23
C ASN A 464 -13.10 -4.37 18.29
N VAL A 465 -14.31 -4.24 18.83
CA VAL A 465 -15.58 -4.64 18.17
C VAL A 465 -15.91 -3.78 16.96
N GLY A 466 -15.81 -2.46 17.07
CA GLY A 466 -16.26 -1.53 16.03
C GLY A 466 -15.41 -1.51 14.76
N GLN A 467 -14.36 -2.33 14.69
CA GLN A 467 -13.51 -2.61 13.53
C GLN A 467 -13.81 -3.97 12.88
N LEU A 468 -14.50 -4.88 13.57
CA LEU A 468 -14.89 -6.18 12.99
C LEU A 468 -15.93 -6.02 11.86
N ALA A 469 -16.62 -4.88 11.79
CA ALA A 469 -17.52 -4.52 10.69
C ALA A 469 -16.82 -4.43 9.31
N ASP A 470 -15.52 -4.14 9.25
CA ASP A 470 -14.81 -4.11 7.97
C ASP A 470 -14.55 -5.52 7.42
N LEU A 471 -14.49 -6.55 8.30
CA LEU A 471 -14.57 -7.96 7.89
C LEU A 471 -16.00 -8.32 7.39
N THR A 472 -17.05 -7.60 7.82
CA THR A 472 -18.46 -7.97 7.55
C THR A 472 -19.06 -7.42 6.25
N LYS A 473 -18.33 -6.69 5.39
CA LYS A 473 -18.97 -6.02 4.22
C LYS A 473 -19.73 -6.95 3.24
N ASN A 474 -19.53 -8.27 3.33
CA ASN A 474 -20.24 -9.29 2.53
C ASN A 474 -21.08 -10.28 3.37
N THR A 475 -21.08 -10.19 4.70
CA THR A 475 -21.75 -11.15 5.60
C THR A 475 -22.86 -10.44 6.39
N PRO A 476 -24.02 -11.10 6.62
CA PRO A 476 -25.11 -10.48 7.38
C PRO A 476 -24.65 -10.15 8.81
N THR A 477 -25.04 -8.97 9.27
CA THR A 477 -24.71 -8.45 10.61
C THR A 477 -25.08 -9.48 11.70
N PRO A 478 -24.16 -9.84 12.62
CA PRO A 478 -24.44 -10.85 13.62
C PRO A 478 -25.49 -10.36 14.62
N ASN A 479 -26.65 -10.99 14.64
CA ASN A 479 -27.48 -10.95 15.83
C ASN A 479 -26.83 -11.80 16.92
N ALA A 480 -26.31 -11.14 17.95
CA ALA A 480 -25.99 -11.64 19.29
C ALA A 480 -24.76 -12.55 19.56
N ASN A 481 -23.98 -13.03 18.58
CA ASN A 481 -22.78 -13.83 18.88
C ASN A 481 -21.55 -13.52 18.00
N LEU A 482 -20.65 -12.69 18.54
CA LEU A 482 -19.45 -12.22 17.82
C LEU A 482 -18.41 -13.32 17.57
N PHE A 483 -18.38 -14.35 18.42
CA PHE A 483 -17.45 -15.47 18.23
C PHE A 483 -17.90 -16.45 17.15
N GLU A 484 -19.20 -16.72 17.07
CA GLU A 484 -19.80 -17.46 15.96
C GLU A 484 -19.62 -16.70 14.64
N TYR A 485 -19.62 -15.36 14.68
CA TYR A 485 -19.23 -14.55 13.55
C TYR A 485 -17.76 -14.73 13.13
N VAL A 486 -16.80 -14.71 14.08
CA VAL A 486 -15.38 -15.01 13.77
C VAL A 486 -15.20 -16.45 13.26
N ALA A 487 -15.93 -17.42 13.80
CA ALA A 487 -15.92 -18.80 13.30
C ALA A 487 -16.48 -18.88 11.85
N ASN A 488 -17.53 -18.13 11.53
CA ASN A 488 -18.09 -18.06 10.18
C ASN A 488 -17.11 -17.45 9.16
N ILE A 489 -16.26 -16.49 9.56
CA ILE A 489 -15.16 -15.99 8.71
C ILE A 489 -14.19 -17.12 8.34
N LEU A 490 -13.87 -18.01 9.29
CA LEU A 490 -12.95 -19.14 9.07
C LEU A 490 -13.59 -20.28 8.26
N ALA A 491 -14.94 -20.32 8.18
CA ALA A 491 -15.70 -21.29 7.39
C ALA A 491 -15.91 -20.88 5.91
N ILE A 492 -15.31 -19.77 5.46
CA ILE A 492 -15.49 -19.25 4.09
C ILE A 492 -14.80 -20.17 3.07
N ASN A 493 -15.59 -20.74 2.16
CA ASN A 493 -15.09 -21.60 1.08
C ASN A 493 -14.47 -20.85 -0.10
N ASN A 494 -14.63 -19.52 -0.19
CA ASN A 494 -14.12 -18.69 -1.29
C ASN A 494 -12.69 -18.19 -1.01
N ASP A 495 -11.72 -18.62 -1.83
CA ASP A 495 -10.31 -18.24 -1.71
C ASP A 495 -10.10 -16.72 -1.68
N GLN A 496 -10.81 -15.98 -2.53
CA GLN A 496 -10.64 -14.53 -2.65
C GLN A 496 -11.05 -13.80 -1.38
N GLU A 497 -12.12 -14.26 -0.73
CA GLU A 497 -12.59 -13.68 0.53
C GLU A 497 -11.67 -14.05 1.69
N VAL A 498 -11.13 -15.28 1.75
CA VAL A 498 -10.12 -15.66 2.75
C VAL A 498 -8.86 -14.79 2.62
N ILE A 499 -8.31 -14.63 1.42
CA ILE A 499 -7.14 -13.76 1.19
C ILE A 499 -7.45 -12.28 1.53
N ARG A 500 -8.63 -11.77 1.14
CA ARG A 500 -9.05 -10.41 1.52
C ARG A 500 -9.13 -10.25 3.04
N ASN A 501 -9.69 -11.23 3.74
CA ASN A 501 -9.82 -11.19 5.20
C ASN A 501 -8.46 -11.28 5.90
N ILE A 502 -7.49 -12.03 5.35
CA ILE A 502 -6.09 -12.02 5.82
C ILE A 502 -5.49 -10.60 5.72
N PHE A 503 -5.67 -9.89 4.61
CA PHE A 503 -5.22 -8.49 4.48
C PHE A 503 -5.93 -7.54 5.47
N ILE A 504 -7.22 -7.76 5.76
CA ILE A 504 -7.93 -6.96 6.77
C ILE A 504 -7.35 -7.23 8.17
N LEU A 505 -7.09 -8.49 8.53
CA LEU A 505 -6.48 -8.86 9.82
C LEU A 505 -5.07 -8.25 9.98
N PHE A 506 -4.24 -8.23 8.93
CA PHE A 506 -2.95 -7.53 8.97
C PHE A 506 -3.12 -6.01 9.17
N ASN A 507 -4.06 -5.36 8.47
CA ASN A 507 -4.35 -3.95 8.72
C ASN A 507 -4.86 -3.70 10.15
N MET A 508 -5.65 -4.60 10.71
CA MET A 508 -6.13 -4.49 12.10
C MET A 508 -5.00 -4.63 13.14
N LEU A 509 -3.92 -5.39 12.84
CA LEU A 509 -2.71 -5.44 13.68
C LEU A 509 -1.92 -4.12 13.59
N GLU A 510 -1.67 -3.63 12.37
CA GLU A 510 -1.00 -2.36 12.10
C GLU A 510 -1.70 -1.14 12.73
N GLU A 511 -3.03 -1.15 12.72
CA GLU A 511 -3.87 -0.09 13.29
C GLU A 511 -4.17 -0.32 14.78
N LYS A 512 -3.63 -1.39 15.39
CA LYS A 512 -3.81 -1.78 16.79
C LYS A 512 -5.27 -1.94 17.20
N ASN A 513 -6.08 -2.44 16.28
CA ASN A 513 -7.45 -2.91 16.53
C ASN A 513 -7.45 -4.37 17.00
N ILE A 514 -6.41 -5.13 16.61
CA ILE A 514 -6.00 -6.38 17.22
C ILE A 514 -4.63 -6.15 17.89
N VAL A 515 -4.45 -6.67 19.11
CA VAL A 515 -3.14 -6.77 19.77
C VAL A 515 -2.91 -8.18 20.31
N VAL A 516 -1.69 -8.69 20.15
CA VAL A 516 -1.34 -10.10 20.38
C VAL A 516 -0.18 -10.25 21.34
N HIS A 517 -0.39 -11.00 22.42
CA HIS A 517 0.65 -11.42 23.35
C HIS A 517 0.88 -12.93 23.22
N SER A 518 2.15 -13.36 23.12
CA SER A 518 2.52 -14.78 23.20
C SER A 518 3.29 -15.08 24.48
N THR A 519 3.15 -16.29 25.02
CA THR A 519 4.00 -16.78 26.11
C THR A 519 5.29 -17.44 25.61
N ASN A 520 5.46 -17.60 24.29
CA ASN A 520 6.72 -17.98 23.66
C ASN A 520 7.62 -16.72 23.53
N PRO A 521 8.85 -16.71 24.11
CA PRO A 521 9.71 -15.52 24.10
C PRO A 521 10.12 -15.04 22.70
N ASN A 522 10.42 -15.95 21.77
CA ASN A 522 10.83 -15.60 20.40
C ASN A 522 9.65 -14.96 19.64
N ALA A 523 8.46 -15.53 19.79
CA ALA A 523 7.25 -14.97 19.19
C ALA A 523 6.87 -13.62 19.82
N LEU A 524 7.03 -13.46 21.14
CA LEU A 524 6.76 -12.19 21.82
C LEU A 524 7.75 -11.10 21.40
N ASP A 525 9.04 -11.40 21.30
CA ASP A 525 10.07 -10.46 20.80
C ASP A 525 9.74 -9.97 19.38
N ALA A 526 9.36 -10.88 18.48
CA ALA A 526 8.95 -10.52 17.13
C ALA A 526 7.65 -9.69 17.11
N LEU A 527 6.64 -10.02 17.92
CA LEU A 527 5.40 -9.24 18.05
C LEU A 527 5.64 -7.83 18.64
N ASN A 528 6.60 -7.69 19.55
CA ASN A 528 7.02 -6.40 20.09
C ASN A 528 7.72 -5.55 19.01
N LYS A 529 8.63 -6.14 18.23
CA LYS A 529 9.37 -5.46 17.16
C LYS A 529 8.48 -5.03 16.00
N LEU A 530 7.49 -5.86 15.65
CA LEU A 530 6.39 -5.53 14.72
C LEU A 530 5.33 -4.59 15.33
N LYS A 531 5.42 -4.24 16.62
CA LYS A 531 4.47 -3.40 17.40
C LYS A 531 3.04 -3.97 17.52
N TRP A 532 2.82 -5.20 17.06
CA TRP A 532 1.54 -5.92 17.12
C TRP A 532 1.16 -6.39 18.53
N SER A 533 2.10 -6.35 19.49
CA SER A 533 1.83 -6.69 20.88
C SER A 533 1.19 -5.58 21.72
N GLY A 534 1.09 -4.35 21.22
CA GLY A 534 0.62 -3.23 22.02
C GLY A 534 1.47 -2.92 23.25
N SER A 535 2.73 -3.40 23.28
CA SER A 535 3.72 -2.97 24.27
C SER A 535 4.07 -1.48 24.09
N ILE A 536 4.66 -0.87 25.12
CA ILE A 536 5.40 0.38 24.97
C ILE A 536 6.61 0.10 24.09
N TYR A 537 6.67 0.70 22.91
CA TYR A 537 7.79 0.53 21.98
C TYR A 537 8.98 1.42 22.36
N ASP A 538 10.18 1.02 21.96
CA ASP A 538 11.39 1.83 22.06
C ASP A 538 12.11 1.86 20.70
N ASP A 539 12.35 3.04 20.13
CA ASP A 539 12.79 3.18 18.72
C ASP A 539 14.26 2.79 18.54
N GLU A 540 14.53 1.88 17.60
CA GLU A 540 15.88 1.46 17.22
C GLU A 540 16.48 2.43 16.19
N CYS A 541 16.85 3.61 16.67
CA CYS A 541 17.65 4.59 15.94
C CYS A 541 19.10 4.63 16.46
N ALA A 542 20.10 4.38 15.60
CA ALA A 542 21.51 4.42 16.00
C ALA A 542 22.09 5.85 15.90
N ASP A 543 21.83 6.54 14.80
CA ASP A 543 22.41 7.84 14.45
C ASP A 543 21.39 8.99 14.59
N CYS A 544 20.66 9.05 15.71
CA CYS A 544 19.76 10.17 15.99
C CYS A 544 19.45 10.34 17.48
N TYR A 545 19.03 11.55 17.85
CA TYR A 545 18.33 11.76 19.12
C TYR A 545 16.95 11.11 19.05
N LYS A 546 16.68 10.18 19.97
CA LYS A 546 15.40 9.49 20.11
C LYS A 546 14.46 10.28 21.00
N ASP A 547 13.28 10.61 20.49
CA ASP A 547 12.19 11.12 21.31
C ASP A 547 10.96 10.20 21.24
N PHE A 548 10.20 10.14 22.32
CA PHE A 548 9.07 9.23 22.45
C PHE A 548 7.88 9.93 23.09
N PHE A 549 6.70 9.72 22.51
CA PHE A 549 5.44 10.19 23.05
C PHE A 549 4.33 9.15 22.85
N TYR A 550 3.60 8.84 23.91
CA TYR A 550 2.44 7.96 23.86
C TYR A 550 1.35 8.53 24.76
N GLN A 551 0.20 8.89 24.20
CA GLN A 551 -0.98 9.29 24.97
C GLN A 551 -1.94 8.10 25.12
N VAL A 552 -2.45 7.91 26.34
CA VAL A 552 -3.43 6.88 26.65
C VAL A 552 -4.59 7.46 27.43
N ILE A 553 -5.81 7.29 26.91
CA ILE A 553 -7.05 7.80 27.48
C ILE A 553 -7.89 6.60 27.94
N ALA A 554 -8.31 6.61 29.21
CA ALA A 554 -9.24 5.63 29.76
C ALA A 554 -10.58 6.32 30.10
N ASN A 555 -11.67 5.87 29.47
CA ASN A 555 -13.01 6.41 29.69
C ASN A 555 -13.56 5.91 31.05
N LEU A 556 -13.74 6.80 32.02
CA LEU A 556 -14.15 6.43 33.39
C LEU A 556 -15.67 6.26 33.55
N GLY A 557 -16.47 6.57 32.53
CA GLY A 557 -17.91 6.37 32.55
C GLY A 557 -18.43 5.56 31.36
N SER A 558 -19.70 5.18 31.43
CA SER A 558 -20.41 4.54 30.32
C SER A 558 -20.84 5.60 29.30
N TYR A 559 -19.85 6.22 28.64
CA TYR A 559 -20.04 7.23 27.59
C TYR A 559 -19.72 6.66 26.21
N ASP A 560 -20.47 7.09 25.21
CA ASP A 560 -20.18 6.78 23.81
C ASP A 560 -19.06 7.69 23.31
N MET A 561 -17.92 7.11 22.91
CA MET A 561 -16.77 7.87 22.40
C MET A 561 -17.08 8.58 21.08
N GLN A 562 -18.13 8.21 20.35
CA GLN A 562 -18.57 8.93 19.15
C GLN A 562 -19.06 10.36 19.47
N GLN A 563 -19.43 10.63 20.72
CA GLN A 563 -19.87 11.96 21.18
C GLN A 563 -18.70 12.83 21.67
N ILE A 564 -17.48 12.31 21.71
CA ILE A 564 -16.30 12.96 22.28
C ILE A 564 -15.26 13.17 21.17
N ARG A 565 -14.97 14.43 20.85
CA ARG A 565 -13.91 14.77 19.89
C ARG A 565 -12.64 15.11 20.62
N ILE A 566 -11.55 14.45 20.23
CA ILE A 566 -10.21 14.63 20.80
C ILE A 566 -9.27 15.02 19.67
N GLU A 567 -8.49 16.09 19.87
CA GLU A 567 -7.47 16.55 18.93
C GLU A 567 -6.20 16.92 19.70
N ASN A 568 -5.04 16.61 19.14
CA ASN A 568 -3.74 16.92 19.72
C ASN A 568 -2.96 17.89 18.82
N ASP A 569 -2.43 18.96 19.43
CA ASP A 569 -1.44 19.85 18.84
C ASP A 569 -0.14 19.76 19.66
N MET A 570 0.95 19.35 19.02
CA MET A 570 2.25 19.13 19.66
C MET A 570 3.30 20.08 19.08
N GLU A 571 3.79 21.00 19.90
CA GLU A 571 4.94 21.84 19.58
C GLU A 571 6.22 21.22 20.17
N VAL A 572 7.28 21.12 19.38
CA VAL A 572 8.64 20.75 19.83
C VAL A 572 9.58 21.90 19.48
N LEU A 573 10.44 22.30 20.41
CA LEU A 573 11.52 23.25 20.19
C LEU A 573 12.85 22.53 20.44
N LEU A 574 13.62 22.34 19.36
CA LEU A 574 14.95 21.75 19.40
C LEU A 574 16.00 22.86 19.60
N GLN A 575 16.80 22.75 20.66
CA GLN A 575 18.00 23.56 20.91
C GLN A 575 19.14 22.60 21.27
N GLU A 576 20.41 23.03 21.22
CA GLU A 576 21.54 22.10 21.38
C GLU A 576 21.52 21.39 22.75
N ASP A 577 21.44 22.13 23.85
CA ASP A 577 21.45 21.57 25.21
C ASP A 577 20.07 21.09 25.73
N ILE A 578 18.98 21.52 25.09
CA ILE A 578 17.62 21.35 25.64
C ILE A 578 16.55 21.21 24.56
N ILE A 579 15.64 20.25 24.75
CA ILE A 579 14.45 20.10 23.93
C ILE A 579 13.22 20.35 24.78
N LYS A 580 12.39 21.31 24.34
CA LYS A 580 11.13 21.67 25.00
C LYS A 580 9.96 21.17 24.18
N ARG A 581 8.98 20.57 24.84
CA ARG A 581 7.81 19.95 24.21
C ARG A 581 6.57 20.46 24.91
N LYS A 582 5.55 20.74 24.11
CA LYS A 582 4.24 21.19 24.58
C LYS A 582 3.17 20.43 23.82
N LEU A 583 2.33 19.71 24.56
CA LEU A 583 1.12 19.10 24.04
C LEU A 583 -0.09 19.93 24.46
N THR A 584 -0.97 20.23 23.51
CA THR A 584 -2.32 20.73 23.79
C THR A 584 -3.33 19.69 23.30
N THR A 585 -4.00 19.02 24.23
CA THR A 585 -5.11 18.10 23.93
C THR A 585 -6.43 18.84 24.08
N PHE A 586 -7.14 19.03 22.97
CA PHE A 586 -8.50 19.56 22.94
C PHE A 586 -9.48 18.41 23.12
N ILE A 587 -10.41 18.55 24.07
CA ILE A 587 -11.49 17.58 24.30
C ILE A 587 -12.81 18.34 24.25
N SER A 588 -13.65 18.01 23.27
CA SER A 588 -15.00 18.56 23.08
C SER A 588 -16.04 17.49 23.36
N ASN A 589 -17.05 17.83 24.17
CA ASN A 589 -18.12 16.93 24.54
C ASN A 589 -19.43 17.34 23.85
N GLU A 590 -19.83 16.61 22.81
CA GLU A 590 -21.09 16.79 22.07
C GLU A 590 -22.23 15.92 22.65
N GLY A 591 -21.95 15.17 23.72
CA GLY A 591 -22.90 14.31 24.41
C GLY A 591 -23.77 15.02 25.46
N SER A 592 -24.64 14.26 26.10
CA SER A 592 -25.64 14.78 27.06
C SER A 592 -25.23 14.71 28.54
N LYS A 593 -24.03 14.20 28.84
CA LYS A 593 -23.51 14.00 30.20
C LYS A 593 -22.06 14.46 30.29
N ALA A 594 -21.59 14.84 31.48
CA ALA A 594 -20.21 15.25 31.69
C ALA A 594 -19.24 14.08 31.46
N TYR A 595 -18.37 14.21 30.45
CA TYR A 595 -17.38 13.20 30.10
C TYR A 595 -16.27 13.18 31.15
N LYS A 596 -15.94 11.99 31.67
CA LYS A 596 -14.85 11.78 32.63
C LYS A 596 -13.85 10.76 32.09
N ALA A 597 -12.58 11.14 32.09
CA ALA A 597 -11.50 10.29 31.62
C ALA A 597 -10.26 10.41 32.52
N TYR A 598 -9.45 9.35 32.55
CA TYR A 598 -8.08 9.41 33.05
C TYR A 598 -7.13 9.43 31.85
N VAL A 599 -6.44 10.55 31.66
CA VAL A 599 -5.48 10.74 30.57
C VAL A 599 -4.09 10.54 31.12
N ARG A 600 -3.29 9.74 30.41
CA ARG A 600 -1.89 9.46 30.69
C ARG A 600 -1.04 9.85 29.49
N ILE A 601 0.16 10.34 29.76
CA ILE A 601 1.24 10.42 28.78
C ILE A 601 2.40 9.54 29.24
N ILE A 602 3.06 8.87 28.32
CA ILE A 602 4.32 8.15 28.55
C ILE A 602 5.39 8.87 27.72
N VAL A 603 6.47 9.24 28.41
CA VAL A 603 7.58 10.07 27.92
C VAL A 603 8.91 9.49 28.46
N PRO A 604 10.07 9.86 27.91
CA PRO A 604 11.37 9.38 28.41
C PRO A 604 11.57 9.62 29.93
N ALA A 605 12.34 8.76 30.60
CA ALA A 605 12.42 8.78 32.07
C ALA A 605 13.10 10.04 32.64
N GLU A 606 13.98 10.66 31.87
CA GLU A 606 14.78 11.82 32.24
C GLU A 606 14.03 13.16 32.12
N VAL A 607 12.86 13.21 31.47
CA VAL A 607 12.17 14.49 31.22
C VAL A 607 11.67 15.17 32.50
N GLY A 608 11.86 16.48 32.61
CA GLY A 608 11.19 17.33 33.61
C GLY A 608 9.78 17.66 33.16
N LEU A 609 8.79 17.40 34.00
CA LEU A 609 7.37 17.72 33.76
C LEU A 609 6.95 18.93 34.61
N GLY A 610 6.30 19.91 33.96
CA GLY A 610 5.68 21.03 34.66
C GLY A 610 4.32 20.67 35.28
N LEU A 611 3.66 21.67 35.86
CA LEU A 611 2.23 21.59 36.16
C LEU A 611 1.44 21.54 34.84
N GLY A 612 0.44 20.66 34.77
CA GLY A 612 -0.53 20.70 33.68
C GLY A 612 -1.44 21.91 33.82
N LYS A 613 -1.96 22.42 32.69
CA LYS A 613 -2.88 23.56 32.67
C LYS A 613 -4.14 23.16 31.93
N VAL A 614 -5.31 23.51 32.45
CA VAL A 614 -6.59 23.36 31.74
C VAL A 614 -7.17 24.74 31.45
N LYS A 615 -7.46 24.99 30.18
CA LYS A 615 -8.04 26.22 29.69
C LYS A 615 -9.44 25.95 29.15
N ASN A 616 -10.39 26.79 29.55
CA ASN A 616 -11.77 26.75 29.08
C ASN A 616 -12.26 28.17 28.75
N ARG A 617 -13.58 28.34 28.54
CA ARG A 617 -14.17 29.65 28.21
C ARG A 617 -14.10 30.68 29.36
N THR A 618 -13.85 30.25 30.59
CA THR A 618 -13.88 31.11 31.79
C THR A 618 -12.50 31.44 32.35
N GLY A 619 -11.44 30.73 31.97
CA GLY A 619 -10.09 30.98 32.45
C GLY A 619 -9.11 29.84 32.16
N GLU A 620 -7.98 29.89 32.86
CA GLU A 620 -6.93 28.86 32.86
C GLU A 620 -6.61 28.50 34.32
N THR A 621 -6.52 27.20 34.63
CA THR A 621 -6.18 26.70 35.96
C THR A 621 -5.14 25.59 35.88
N ASN A 622 -4.28 25.50 36.89
CA ASN A 622 -3.23 24.47 36.96
C ASN A 622 -3.74 23.20 37.65
N PHE A 623 -3.19 22.05 37.25
CA PHE A 623 -3.39 20.76 37.90
C PHE A 623 -2.05 20.01 38.05
N ILE A 624 -2.00 19.09 39.01
CA ILE A 624 -0.82 18.27 39.30
C ILE A 624 -0.88 16.97 38.47
N LEU A 625 0.26 16.54 37.96
CA LEU A 625 0.44 15.26 37.27
C LEU A 625 0.85 14.17 38.25
N GLU A 626 0.21 13.01 38.17
CA GLU A 626 0.55 11.82 38.94
C GLU A 626 1.61 11.03 38.18
N THR A 627 2.85 11.02 38.66
CA THR A 627 3.99 10.44 37.94
C THR A 627 4.42 9.08 38.49
N TYR A 628 4.64 8.12 37.58
CA TYR A 628 5.06 6.76 37.91
C TYR A 628 6.16 6.29 36.94
N PRO A 629 7.21 5.59 37.40
CA PRO A 629 8.17 4.95 36.50
C PRO A 629 7.54 3.72 35.84
N ILE A 630 7.75 3.53 34.53
CA ILE A 630 7.26 2.37 33.79
C ILE A 630 8.22 1.98 32.66
N LEU A 631 8.73 0.74 32.68
CA LEU A 631 9.57 0.16 31.61
C LEU A 631 10.72 1.08 31.11
N GLY A 632 11.45 1.74 32.01
CA GLY A 632 12.52 2.68 31.65
C GLY A 632 12.04 4.03 31.09
N LYS A 633 10.74 4.30 31.12
CA LYS A 633 10.07 5.55 30.77
C LYS A 633 9.30 6.10 31.99
N LYS A 634 8.65 7.26 31.83
CA LYS A 634 7.85 7.93 32.86
C LYS A 634 6.39 8.06 32.38
N GLU A 635 5.46 7.49 33.14
CA GLU A 635 4.02 7.75 33.02
C GLU A 635 3.68 9.03 33.81
N ALA A 636 2.83 9.89 33.25
CA ALA A 636 2.26 11.04 33.94
C ALA A 636 0.75 11.12 33.65
N GLY A 637 -0.07 11.02 34.69
CA GLY A 637 -1.53 10.92 34.58
C GLY A 637 -2.30 12.07 35.24
N PHE A 638 -3.50 12.35 34.73
CA PHE A 638 -4.43 13.33 35.29
C PHE A 638 -5.89 13.00 34.96
N LEU A 639 -6.80 13.52 35.77
CA LEU A 639 -8.24 13.41 35.55
C LEU A 639 -8.77 14.54 34.68
N VAL A 640 -9.66 14.17 33.77
CA VAL A 640 -10.38 15.06 32.85
C VAL A 640 -11.86 15.01 33.19
N GLU A 641 -12.49 16.19 33.27
CA GLU A 641 -13.94 16.34 33.28
C GLU A 641 -14.35 17.48 32.34
N VAL A 642 -15.22 17.18 31.36
CA VAL A 642 -15.72 18.13 30.35
C VAL A 642 -17.24 18.05 30.30
N VAL A 643 -17.96 19.15 30.55
CA VAL A 643 -19.43 19.14 30.58
C VAL A 643 -20.03 19.20 29.16
N PRO A 644 -21.31 18.82 28.97
CA PRO A 644 -21.98 18.92 27.67
C PRO A 644 -21.85 20.29 27.00
N GLY A 645 -21.49 20.31 25.72
CA GLY A 645 -21.30 21.51 24.92
C GLY A 645 -20.04 22.33 25.26
N GLU A 646 -19.15 21.82 26.12
CA GLU A 646 -17.86 22.44 26.43
C GLU A 646 -16.73 21.81 25.61
N THR A 647 -15.76 22.66 25.24
CA THR A 647 -14.42 22.27 24.81
C THR A 647 -13.41 22.74 25.86
N LYS A 648 -12.56 21.84 26.36
CA LYS A 648 -11.41 22.18 27.20
C LYS A 648 -10.11 21.87 26.47
N ALA A 649 -9.10 22.70 26.68
CA ALA A 649 -7.73 22.45 26.23
C ALA A 649 -6.87 22.08 27.44
N PHE A 650 -6.28 20.88 27.43
CA PHE A 650 -5.34 20.40 28.43
C PHE A 650 -3.92 20.55 27.88
N ILE A 651 -3.12 21.39 28.54
CA ILE A 651 -1.78 21.79 28.12
C ILE A 651 -0.77 21.14 29.05
N LEU A 652 0.19 20.41 28.48
CA LEU A 652 1.30 19.77 29.18
C LEU A 652 2.61 20.27 28.59
N ASP A 653 3.47 20.85 29.42
CA ASP A 653 4.81 21.32 29.06
C ASP A 653 5.86 20.38 29.70
N TRP A 654 6.81 19.86 28.93
CA TRP A 654 7.94 19.07 29.43
C TRP A 654 9.24 19.32 28.66
N GLU A 655 10.37 19.14 29.33
CA GLU A 655 11.69 19.39 28.76
C GLU A 655 12.71 18.34 29.18
N SER A 656 13.72 18.13 28.34
CA SER A 656 14.85 17.25 28.62
C SER A 656 16.15 17.88 28.14
N GLY A 657 17.25 17.54 28.80
CA GLY A 657 18.58 17.76 28.24
C GLY A 657 18.73 17.05 26.89
N SER A 658 19.65 17.55 26.08
CA SER A 658 19.96 16.97 24.79
C SER A 658 21.46 17.01 24.50
N ASP A 659 21.94 15.95 23.86
CA ASP A 659 23.29 15.88 23.28
C ASP A 659 23.26 16.25 21.77
N ILE A 660 22.21 16.96 21.32
CA ILE A 660 22.07 17.40 19.94
C ILE A 660 23.10 18.49 19.65
N VAL A 661 24.11 18.15 18.86
CA VAL A 661 25.01 19.12 18.26
C VAL A 661 24.46 19.52 16.89
N LEU A 662 23.84 20.71 16.79
CA LEU A 662 23.27 21.23 15.54
C LEU A 662 24.38 21.58 14.53
N SER A 663 25.59 21.87 15.02
CA SER A 663 26.81 22.08 14.23
C SER A 663 27.44 20.81 13.64
N LYS A 664 26.80 19.63 13.79
CA LYS A 664 27.19 18.37 13.12
C LYS A 664 25.98 17.73 12.44
N SER A 665 26.20 17.09 11.30
CA SER A 665 25.20 16.24 10.64
C SER A 665 24.65 15.18 11.61
N ASN A 666 23.36 15.22 11.88
CA ASN A 666 22.68 14.36 12.85
C ASN A 666 21.16 14.35 12.53
N ALA A 667 20.37 13.63 13.31
CA ALA A 667 18.93 13.53 13.13
C ALA A 667 18.17 13.56 14.47
N TYR A 668 16.88 13.85 14.36
CA TYR A 668 15.91 13.79 15.45
C TYR A 668 14.76 12.87 15.02
N SER A 669 14.47 11.81 15.78
CA SER A 669 13.39 10.85 15.53
C SER A 669 12.37 10.92 16.66
N LEU A 670 11.20 11.49 16.39
CA LEU A 670 10.05 11.46 17.30
C LEU A 670 9.15 10.27 16.95
N TYR A 671 9.06 9.32 17.88
CA TYR A 671 8.11 8.22 17.85
C TYR A 671 6.81 8.60 18.58
N VAL A 672 5.69 8.62 17.87
CA VAL A 672 4.36 8.82 18.44
C VAL A 672 3.60 7.50 18.38
N GLN A 673 3.43 6.87 19.54
CA GLN A 673 2.68 5.63 19.66
C GLN A 673 1.17 5.91 19.66
N LYS A 674 0.44 5.22 18.79
CA LYS A 674 -1.02 5.22 18.77
C LYS A 674 -1.57 4.33 19.89
N GLN A 675 -2.60 4.81 20.58
CA GLN A 675 -3.43 3.98 21.45
C GLN A 675 -4.26 2.99 20.60
N PRO A 676 -4.26 1.69 20.96
CA PRO A 676 -5.24 0.72 20.48
C PRO A 676 -6.70 1.20 20.63
N GLY A 677 -7.63 0.64 19.84
CA GLY A 677 -9.07 0.92 19.90
C GLY A 677 -9.54 2.32 19.44
N LEU A 678 -8.69 3.36 19.49
CA LEU A 678 -8.99 4.63 18.82
C LEU A 678 -8.97 4.43 17.30
N LYS A 679 -10.09 4.70 16.61
CA LYS A 679 -10.15 4.57 15.14
C LYS A 679 -9.22 5.55 14.43
N SER A 680 -9.19 6.80 14.88
CA SER A 680 -8.31 7.84 14.32
C SER A 680 -8.21 9.02 15.28
N LEU A 681 -7.02 9.55 15.50
CA LEU A 681 -6.77 10.72 16.37
C LEU A 681 -6.13 11.86 15.58
N PRO A 682 -6.80 13.00 15.35
CA PRO A 682 -6.19 14.20 14.78
C PRO A 682 -4.95 14.63 15.56
N PHE A 683 -3.83 14.77 14.85
CA PHE A 683 -2.53 15.07 15.41
C PHE A 683 -1.79 16.07 14.51
N ASN A 684 -1.58 17.28 15.05
CA ASN A 684 -0.78 18.31 14.44
C ASN A 684 0.58 18.33 15.17
N LEU A 685 1.67 18.30 14.40
CA LEU A 685 3.04 18.35 14.91
C LEU A 685 3.76 19.55 14.32
N LYS A 686 4.35 20.37 15.19
CA LYS A 686 5.13 21.55 14.84
C LYS A 686 6.49 21.51 15.51
N ILE A 687 7.50 21.05 14.79
CA ILE A 687 8.88 21.06 15.26
C ILE A 687 9.54 22.37 14.80
N LYS A 688 10.09 23.10 15.76
CA LYS A 688 10.86 24.33 15.57
C LYS A 688 12.31 24.00 15.87
N THR A 689 13.21 24.36 14.97
CA THR A 689 14.64 24.36 15.26
C THR A 689 15.04 25.75 15.72
N GLY A 690 15.69 25.86 16.89
CA GLY A 690 16.41 27.09 17.27
C GLY A 690 17.42 27.44 16.18
N GLN A 691 17.79 28.73 16.05
CA GLN A 691 18.60 29.27 14.94
C GLN A 691 19.71 28.32 14.50
N ILE A 692 19.43 27.52 13.47
CA ILE A 692 20.46 26.73 12.83
C ILE A 692 21.25 27.71 11.98
N GLY A 693 22.57 27.73 12.16
CA GLY A 693 23.45 28.65 11.42
C GLY A 693 23.23 28.53 9.91
N GLU A 694 23.51 29.61 9.18
CA GLU A 694 23.13 29.86 7.77
C GLU A 694 23.53 28.76 6.76
N ASN A 695 24.37 27.80 7.17
CA ASN A 695 24.89 26.69 6.35
C ASN A 695 24.13 25.35 6.52
N VAL A 696 23.04 25.28 7.28
CA VAL A 696 22.31 24.02 7.53
C VAL A 696 21.00 23.96 6.76
N GLN A 697 21.01 23.20 5.66
CA GLN A 697 19.77 22.77 5.01
C GLN A 697 19.18 21.59 5.78
N THR A 698 17.99 21.79 6.35
CA THR A 698 17.05 20.68 6.58
C THR A 698 16.72 20.05 5.23
N MET A 699 16.62 18.71 5.15
CA MET A 699 16.12 18.07 3.93
C MET A 699 14.64 18.45 3.70
N ASN A 700 14.41 19.47 2.87
CA ASN A 700 13.09 20.05 2.61
C ASN A 700 12.12 19.03 2.00
N LEU A 701 11.27 18.45 2.85
CA LEU A 701 10.17 17.56 2.48
C LEU A 701 8.77 18.18 2.68
N SER A 702 8.68 19.46 3.04
CA SER A 702 7.41 20.19 3.09
C SER A 702 7.57 21.66 2.67
N LEU A 703 6.46 22.27 2.23
CA LEU A 703 6.36 23.67 1.80
C LEU A 703 6.25 24.63 3.00
N THR A 704 7.10 24.45 4.01
CA THR A 704 7.04 25.21 5.27
C THR A 704 7.95 26.45 5.26
N GLN A 705 7.66 27.39 6.17
CA GLN A 705 8.52 28.54 6.41
C GLN A 705 9.83 28.11 7.06
N GLU A 706 10.93 28.83 6.78
CA GLU A 706 12.26 28.54 7.32
C GLU A 706 12.24 28.39 8.86
N GLY A 707 12.93 27.37 9.37
CA GLY A 707 12.98 27.04 10.81
C GLY A 707 11.77 26.27 11.37
N TYR A 708 10.76 25.96 10.55
CA TYR A 708 9.57 25.20 10.97
C TYR A 708 9.37 23.93 10.13
N TYR A 709 9.16 22.80 10.81
CA TYR A 709 8.60 21.58 10.24
C TYR A 709 7.18 21.38 10.79
N VAL A 710 6.18 21.42 9.91
CA VAL A 710 4.76 21.24 10.25
C VAL A 710 4.24 19.99 9.57
N TYR A 711 3.58 19.13 10.33
CA TYR A 711 2.98 17.90 9.84
C TYR A 711 1.60 17.68 10.48
N ASN A 712 0.55 17.70 9.65
CA ASN A 712 -0.82 17.48 10.09
C ASN A 712 -1.27 16.11 9.59
N THR A 713 -1.80 15.28 10.49
CA THR A 713 -2.22 13.92 10.15
C THR A 713 -3.36 13.44 11.06
N THR A 714 -3.92 12.29 10.72
CA THR A 714 -4.80 11.54 11.61
C THR A 714 -4.10 10.23 11.95
N LEU A 715 -3.80 10.01 13.23
CA LEU A 715 -3.11 8.82 13.72
C LEU A 715 -4.07 7.61 13.66
N SER A 716 -4.06 6.89 12.55
CA SER A 716 -4.64 5.55 12.40
C SER A 716 -3.64 4.44 12.72
N ARG A 717 -2.32 4.75 12.73
CA ARG A 717 -1.21 3.85 13.10
C ARG A 717 -0.19 4.61 13.94
N ASP A 718 0.83 3.91 14.43
CA ASP A 718 2.02 4.56 15.02
C ASP A 718 2.68 5.48 13.99
N PHE A 719 3.20 6.61 14.45
CA PHE A 719 3.76 7.65 13.60
C PHE A 719 5.22 7.93 13.97
N ILE A 720 6.08 8.08 12.97
CA ILE A 720 7.49 8.42 13.15
C ILE A 720 7.79 9.66 12.33
N SER A 721 8.26 10.73 13.00
CA SER A 721 8.77 11.93 12.36
C SER A 721 10.28 11.96 12.48
N ARG A 722 11.00 11.92 11.35
CA ARG A 722 12.47 12.07 11.31
C ARG A 722 12.85 13.36 10.60
N ILE A 723 13.58 14.21 11.32
CA ILE A 723 14.22 15.41 10.76
C ILE A 723 15.72 15.13 10.67
N PHE A 724 16.26 15.26 9.47
CA PHE A 724 17.70 15.15 9.18
C PHE A 724 18.24 16.53 8.84
N TRP A 725 19.42 16.85 9.35
CA TRP A 725 20.19 18.02 8.94
C TRP A 725 21.62 17.61 8.60
N GLN A 726 22.22 18.34 7.66
CA GLN A 726 23.60 18.14 7.25
C GLN A 726 24.40 19.44 7.39
N THR A 727 25.58 19.33 7.94
CA THR A 727 26.55 20.43 8.03
C THR A 727 27.62 20.25 6.97
N TRP A 728 27.65 21.15 5.98
CA TRP A 728 28.71 21.17 4.99
C TRP A 728 30.01 21.67 5.62
N GLN A 729 31.06 20.86 5.55
CA GLN A 729 32.43 21.37 5.62
C GLN A 729 32.81 21.81 4.19
N ASN A 730 33.35 23.03 4.08
CA ASN A 730 33.81 23.63 2.81
C ASN A 730 34.94 22.83 2.16
#